data_AF-A0A368GH88-F1
#
_entry.id   AF-A0A368GH88-F1
#
_cell.length_a   1.000
_cell.length_b   1.000
_cell.length_c   1.000
_cell.angle_alpha   90.00
_cell.angle_beta   90.00
_cell.angle_gamma   90.00
#
_symmetry.space_group_name_H-M   'P 1'
#
loop_
_entity.id
_entity.type
_entity.pdbx_description
1 polymer ?
#
loop_
_entity_poly.entity_id
_entity_poly.type
_entity_poly.pdbx_seq_one_letter_code
_entity_poly.pdbx_strand_id
1 'polypeptide(L)'
;MHIFQITEFCKFTEEFLSAVKDDSELLEVINTLDTTDSFDSLTGSNLVDHLVGRLSRDGVAKWLQTADKRWSLRHVSGAFAHWSNEAKVEALTNLLKRPKSEEVQYTVGNCLDSMFKMKVRAGELVSVSLIEGGEEVLRKSAESLFGKDVVKSAVKKMKANEIYKGVLPVFWMCLKLWSKIASTDQMTEMYQSNADELHMVVKEGEEGIKVLLDQLLALLSQPQKYHRTVVYYVYVSLMSHIKDEHVSHIIETLTMDDDELADEEDSDEKSDEDEGKCAECKRDVKSYESMDAEEDEAEASEAESSGDDDDEDVDPETLSRLESALGKAAVKRKAGAMDEEESDASDVDDAEMFAMDERLAAAFKAMAPKKEKYGSPGDVLRNLLDTLFFSKLAAHMASAFRLKLADLLLFTLSSQNTATSVKVAHLPDGEIVTLLDQLIQEGTGISNPALVSAVASLSSFICSLGISGEGTCSDAVLEAFVGLFERFMSQEDGLIGCELAIAAVIKHPEVFVPRSKTFLKAGFNSDYRIFRRTEAVLCLAGMMSKSVQGKISVEKSTVKGVAKSCTEYLRDSIAEPDGVKPRFFASVLKLLLSTASGISEELKPTLQKHLSLEPITENEATWNTISKKVNAACQQTCGKSAARVLDAIQNAVL
;
A
#
# COMPACT_ATOMS: atom_id res chain seq x y z
N MET A 1 9.90 27.59 8.37
CA MET A 1 10.00 28.22 9.70
C MET A 1 8.65 28.32 10.41
N HIS A 2 7.56 28.69 9.73
CA HIS A 2 6.22 28.85 10.36
C HIS A 2 5.56 27.57 10.90
N ILE A 3 5.73 26.40 10.26
CA ILE A 3 5.13 25.12 10.71
C ILE A 3 5.63 24.71 12.11
N PHE A 4 6.89 25.01 12.44
CA PHE A 4 7.48 24.67 13.74
C PHE A 4 6.83 25.47 14.89
N GLN A 5 6.51 26.74 14.65
CA GLN A 5 5.86 27.62 15.64
C GLN A 5 4.39 27.22 15.89
N ILE A 6 3.68 26.75 14.85
CA ILE A 6 2.29 26.28 14.98
C ILE A 6 2.24 25.00 15.82
N THR A 7 3.18 24.07 15.59
CA THR A 7 3.23 22.81 16.34
C THR A 7 3.54 23.04 17.82
N GLU A 8 4.48 23.94 18.14
CA GLU A 8 4.79 24.32 19.53
C GLU A 8 3.61 25.03 20.21
N PHE A 9 2.90 25.92 19.49
CA PHE A 9 1.68 26.54 19.99
C PHE A 9 0.61 25.51 20.33
N CYS A 10 0.32 24.57 19.42
CA CYS A 10 -0.70 23.55 19.66
C CYS A 10 -0.36 22.69 20.88
N LYS A 11 0.91 22.27 21.03
CA LYS A 11 1.37 21.54 22.22
C LYS A 11 1.22 22.35 23.51
N PHE A 12 1.62 23.62 23.48
CA PHE A 12 1.45 24.51 24.63
C PHE A 12 -0.03 24.66 25.00
N THR A 13 -0.91 24.83 24.00
CA THR A 13 -2.36 24.93 24.21
C THR A 13 -2.93 23.63 24.78
N GLU A 14 -2.52 22.46 24.28
CA GLU A 14 -2.92 21.16 24.85
C GLU A 14 -2.48 21.01 26.30
N GLU A 15 -1.22 21.35 26.61
CA GLU A 15 -0.68 21.29 27.97
C GLU A 15 -1.44 22.24 28.91
N PHE A 16 -1.70 23.47 28.47
CA PHE A 16 -2.44 24.45 29.26
C PHE A 16 -3.89 24.01 29.50
N LEU A 17 -4.55 23.50 28.46
CA LEU A 17 -5.94 23.03 28.54
C LEU A 17 -6.07 21.66 29.22
N SER A 18 -4.97 20.93 29.47
CA SER A 18 -5.01 19.61 30.12
C SER A 18 -5.63 19.65 31.52
N ALA A 19 -5.55 20.80 32.20
CA ALA A 19 -6.15 21.03 33.50
C ALA A 19 -7.67 21.25 33.46
N VAL A 20 -8.22 21.64 32.30
CA VAL A 20 -9.65 21.89 32.12
C VAL A 20 -10.41 20.57 32.10
N LYS A 21 -11.29 20.34 33.07
CA LYS A 21 -12.11 19.11 33.17
C LYS A 21 -13.59 19.36 32.94
N ASP A 22 -14.01 20.62 32.89
CA ASP A 22 -15.40 20.99 32.65
C ASP A 22 -15.69 20.97 31.15
N ASP A 23 -16.70 20.19 30.74
CA ASP A 23 -17.11 20.11 29.34
C ASP A 23 -17.58 21.47 28.79
N SER A 24 -18.20 22.33 29.60
CA SER A 24 -18.68 23.64 29.17
C SER A 24 -17.51 24.55 28.79
N GLU A 25 -16.44 24.56 29.59
CA GLU A 25 -15.23 25.33 29.30
C GLU A 25 -14.51 24.78 28.06
N LEU A 26 -14.42 23.44 27.93
CA LEU A 26 -13.84 22.81 26.73
C LEU A 26 -14.65 23.14 25.47
N LEU A 27 -15.98 23.06 25.54
CA LEU A 27 -16.85 23.38 24.41
C LEU A 27 -16.75 24.85 23.99
N GLU A 28 -16.59 25.77 24.94
CA GLU A 28 -16.36 27.20 24.64
C GLU A 28 -15.05 27.39 23.85
N VAL A 29 -13.97 26.72 24.28
CA VAL A 29 -12.70 26.76 23.57
C VAL A 29 -12.82 26.11 22.18
N ILE A 30 -13.43 24.94 22.10
CA ILE A 30 -13.63 24.23 20.82
C ILE A 30 -14.43 25.11 19.85
N ASN A 31 -15.54 25.71 20.29
CA ASN A 31 -16.36 26.60 19.45
C ASN A 31 -15.62 27.88 19.04
N THR A 32 -14.67 28.35 19.86
CA THR A 32 -13.82 29.51 19.55
C THR A 32 -12.74 29.16 18.52
N LEU A 33 -12.25 27.91 18.53
CA LEU A 33 -11.29 27.42 17.54
C LEU A 33 -11.99 27.00 16.23
N ASP A 34 -13.16 26.37 16.31
CA ASP A 34 -13.93 25.82 15.19
C ASP A 34 -15.01 26.80 14.69
N THR A 35 -14.57 28.00 14.31
CA THR A 35 -15.44 29.12 13.89
C THR A 35 -15.93 28.97 12.44
N THR A 36 -15.38 29.72 11.48
CA THR A 36 -15.85 29.68 10.08
C THR A 36 -15.23 28.52 9.31
N ASP A 37 -13.98 28.19 9.62
CA ASP A 37 -13.21 27.09 9.06
C ASP A 37 -12.61 26.25 10.20
N SER A 38 -12.33 24.97 9.93
CA SER A 38 -11.69 24.08 10.92
C SER A 38 -10.25 24.52 11.20
N PHE A 39 -9.95 24.84 12.46
CA PHE A 39 -8.59 25.19 12.90
C PHE A 39 -7.56 24.13 12.51
N ASP A 40 -7.91 22.85 12.69
CA ASP A 40 -7.05 21.71 12.34
C ASP A 40 -6.76 21.70 10.83
N SER A 41 -7.76 21.99 10.00
CA SER A 41 -7.57 22.11 8.54
C SER A 41 -6.67 23.28 8.15
N LEU A 42 -6.76 24.42 8.85
CA LEU A 42 -5.95 25.61 8.56
C LEU A 42 -4.50 25.45 9.00
N THR A 43 -4.28 24.69 10.08
CA THR A 43 -2.97 24.57 10.74
C THR A 43 -2.24 23.28 10.40
N GLY A 44 -2.94 22.27 9.88
CA GLY A 44 -2.44 20.91 9.75
C GLY A 44 -2.18 20.23 11.11
N SER A 45 -2.75 20.74 12.19
CA SER A 45 -2.69 20.16 13.54
C SER A 45 -3.91 19.30 13.84
N ASN A 46 -3.91 18.60 14.98
CA ASN A 46 -5.04 17.79 15.48
C ASN A 46 -5.56 18.31 16.83
N LEU A 47 -5.42 19.62 17.07
CA LEU A 47 -5.72 20.22 18.36
C LEU A 47 -7.20 20.08 18.71
N VAL A 48 -8.09 20.39 17.76
CA VAL A 48 -9.54 20.30 17.97
C VAL A 48 -9.95 18.84 18.16
N ASP A 49 -9.41 17.91 17.37
CA ASP A 49 -9.61 16.47 17.56
C ASP A 49 -9.25 16.01 18.99
N HIS A 50 -8.10 16.44 19.51
CA HIS A 50 -7.67 16.11 20.87
C HIS A 50 -8.59 16.72 21.95
N LEU A 51 -9.06 17.96 21.76
CA LEU A 51 -9.97 18.61 22.70
C LEU A 51 -11.35 17.95 22.69
N VAL A 52 -11.91 17.65 21.51
CA VAL A 52 -13.18 16.93 21.36
C VAL A 52 -13.06 15.52 21.95
N GLY A 53 -11.91 14.86 21.78
CA GLY A 53 -11.60 13.54 22.36
C GLY A 53 -11.64 13.47 23.89
N ARG A 54 -11.62 14.62 24.58
CA ARG A 54 -11.65 14.70 26.05
C ARG A 54 -13.06 14.91 26.63
N LEU A 55 -14.05 15.19 25.79
CA LEU A 55 -15.41 15.44 26.24
C LEU A 55 -15.98 14.22 27.00
N SER A 56 -16.68 14.48 28.09
CA SER A 56 -17.46 13.45 28.77
C SER A 56 -18.70 13.08 27.96
N ARG A 57 -19.48 12.09 28.41
CA ARG A 57 -20.76 11.71 27.79
C ARG A 57 -21.68 12.93 27.59
N ASP A 58 -21.80 13.79 28.60
CA ASP A 58 -22.70 14.94 28.54
C ASP A 58 -22.15 16.03 27.61
N GLY A 59 -20.83 16.23 27.59
CA GLY A 59 -20.14 17.09 26.65
C GLY A 59 -20.31 16.65 25.20
N VAL A 60 -20.19 15.35 24.93
CA VAL A 60 -20.44 14.76 23.60
C VAL A 60 -21.89 14.97 23.16
N ALA A 61 -22.86 14.77 24.05
CA ALA A 61 -24.27 15.02 23.76
C ALA A 61 -24.51 16.49 23.38
N LYS A 62 -23.91 17.43 24.11
CA LYS A 62 -23.99 18.88 23.82
C LYS A 62 -23.30 19.23 22.51
N TRP A 63 -22.10 18.73 22.26
CA TRP A 63 -21.36 18.95 21.02
C TRP A 63 -22.16 18.51 19.79
N LEU A 64 -22.76 17.31 19.86
CA LEU A 64 -23.57 16.77 18.77
C LEU A 64 -24.91 17.49 18.57
N GLN A 65 -25.33 18.39 19.46
CA GLN A 65 -26.48 19.25 19.20
C GLN A 65 -26.14 20.45 18.31
N THR A 66 -24.85 20.84 18.25
CA THR A 66 -24.38 22.02 17.49
C THR A 66 -23.44 21.65 16.35
N ALA A 67 -23.00 20.40 16.27
CA ALA A 67 -22.12 19.88 15.21
C ALA A 67 -22.90 19.65 13.91
N ASP A 68 -23.27 20.74 13.24
CA ASP A 68 -24.10 20.71 12.03
C ASP A 68 -23.27 20.85 10.75
N LYS A 69 -22.00 21.27 10.90
CA LYS A 69 -21.06 21.51 9.81
C LYS A 69 -20.36 20.20 9.41
N ARG A 70 -20.02 20.09 8.13
CA ARG A 70 -19.35 18.91 7.56
C ARG A 70 -18.04 18.55 8.27
N TRP A 71 -17.25 19.55 8.67
CA TRP A 71 -15.98 19.33 9.38
C TRP A 71 -16.16 18.99 10.86
N SER A 72 -17.19 19.52 11.53
CA SER A 72 -17.49 19.16 12.92
C SER A 72 -17.81 17.66 13.07
N LEU A 73 -18.42 17.04 12.05
CA LEU A 73 -18.62 15.59 11.97
C LEU A 73 -17.33 14.79 11.70
N ARG A 74 -16.31 15.40 11.10
CA ARG A 74 -14.98 14.77 10.96
C ARG A 74 -14.27 14.71 12.31
N HIS A 75 -14.37 15.77 13.11
CA HIS A 75 -13.84 15.80 14.48
C HIS A 75 -14.41 14.67 15.35
N VAL A 76 -15.68 14.31 15.16
CA VAL A 76 -16.28 13.15 15.83
C VAL A 76 -15.55 11.85 15.47
N SER A 77 -15.18 11.65 14.20
CA SER A 77 -14.47 10.44 13.76
C SER A 77 -13.07 10.35 14.38
N GLY A 78 -12.33 11.47 14.45
CA GLY A 78 -11.00 11.53 15.07
C GLY A 78 -11.03 11.35 16.60
N ALA A 79 -12.06 11.90 17.25
CA ALA A 79 -12.23 11.83 18.70
C ALA A 79 -12.76 10.48 19.19
N PHE A 80 -13.56 9.76 18.38
CA PHE A 80 -14.36 8.61 18.82
C PHE A 80 -13.54 7.53 19.54
N ALA A 81 -12.33 7.23 19.07
CA ALA A 81 -11.48 6.20 19.68
C ALA A 81 -11.10 6.50 21.14
N HIS A 82 -10.99 7.79 21.48
CA HIS A 82 -10.54 8.29 22.78
C HIS A 82 -11.65 8.39 23.83
N TRP A 83 -12.91 8.37 23.40
CA TRP A 83 -14.06 8.47 24.29
C TRP A 83 -14.28 7.21 25.14
N SER A 84 -14.90 7.41 26.30
CA SER A 84 -15.43 6.31 27.12
C SER A 84 -16.53 5.55 26.37
N ASN A 85 -16.84 4.33 26.82
CA ASN A 85 -17.88 3.52 26.18
C ASN A 85 -19.27 4.18 26.30
N GLU A 86 -19.55 4.90 27.39
CA GLU A 86 -20.79 5.66 27.55
C GLU A 86 -20.90 6.81 26.57
N ALA A 87 -19.79 7.55 26.37
CA ALA A 87 -19.73 8.64 25.40
C ALA A 87 -19.84 8.13 23.94
N LYS A 88 -19.23 6.98 23.63
CA LYS A 88 -19.39 6.31 22.32
C LYS A 88 -20.84 5.93 22.02
N VAL A 89 -21.55 5.36 23.00
CA VAL A 89 -22.98 5.01 22.87
C VAL A 89 -23.82 6.26 22.66
N GLU A 90 -23.56 7.32 23.42
CA GLU A 90 -24.25 8.61 23.27
C GLU A 90 -24.00 9.19 21.88
N ALA A 91 -22.75 9.17 21.40
CA ALA A 91 -22.40 9.67 20.08
C ALA A 91 -23.11 8.93 18.96
N LEU A 92 -23.00 7.59 18.93
CA LEU A 92 -23.67 6.77 17.93
C LEU A 92 -25.18 6.98 17.98
N THR A 93 -25.79 6.96 19.16
CA THR A 93 -27.25 7.12 19.31
C THR A 93 -27.74 8.47 18.79
N ASN A 94 -26.97 9.55 18.97
CA ASN A 94 -27.33 10.86 18.43
C ASN A 94 -27.13 10.92 16.91
N LEU A 95 -26.00 10.43 16.39
CA LEU A 95 -25.73 10.40 14.95
C LEU A 95 -26.74 9.55 14.18
N LEU A 96 -27.10 8.38 14.70
CA LEU A 96 -28.04 7.44 14.08
C LEU A 96 -29.50 7.95 14.02
N LYS A 97 -29.82 8.99 14.80
CA LYS A 97 -31.13 9.66 14.77
C LYS A 97 -31.18 10.82 13.77
N ARG A 98 -30.03 11.25 13.25
CA ARG A 98 -29.97 12.32 12.25
C ARG A 98 -30.55 11.84 10.91
N PRO A 99 -31.02 12.76 10.05
CA PRO A 99 -31.40 12.42 8.68
C PRO A 99 -30.25 11.72 7.94
N LYS A 100 -30.60 10.81 7.03
CA LYS A 100 -29.61 10.12 6.18
C LYS A 100 -28.88 11.16 5.32
N SER A 101 -27.55 11.13 5.36
CA SER A 101 -26.68 11.89 4.46
C SER A 101 -25.36 11.13 4.30
N GLU A 102 -24.62 11.40 3.22
CA GLU A 102 -23.30 10.79 2.99
C GLU A 102 -22.31 11.12 4.13
N GLU A 103 -22.36 12.34 4.68
CA GLU A 103 -21.53 12.73 5.82
C GLU A 103 -21.86 11.91 7.07
N VAL A 104 -23.15 11.74 7.39
CA VAL A 104 -23.57 10.95 8.55
C VAL A 104 -23.18 9.48 8.33
N GLN A 105 -23.37 8.96 7.11
CA GLN A 105 -22.95 7.61 6.74
C GLN A 105 -21.45 7.40 6.97
N TYR A 106 -20.63 8.32 6.45
CA TYR A 106 -19.18 8.25 6.57
C TYR A 106 -18.71 8.38 8.02
N THR A 107 -19.26 9.33 8.78
CA THR A 107 -18.91 9.53 10.18
C THR A 107 -19.27 8.32 11.04
N VAL A 108 -20.50 7.81 10.94
CA VAL A 108 -20.89 6.60 11.70
C VAL A 108 -20.08 5.39 11.24
N GLY A 109 -19.86 5.24 9.93
CA GLY A 109 -18.99 4.20 9.38
C GLY A 109 -17.59 4.20 10.01
N ASN A 110 -16.92 5.37 10.06
CA ASN A 110 -15.60 5.49 10.67
C ASN A 110 -15.61 5.30 12.19
N CYS A 111 -16.66 5.75 12.88
CA CYS A 111 -16.81 5.46 14.30
C CYS A 111 -16.87 3.94 14.53
N LEU A 112 -17.62 3.21 13.70
CA LEU A 112 -17.70 1.76 13.77
C LEU A 112 -16.37 1.09 13.46
N ASP A 113 -15.70 1.51 12.38
CA ASP A 113 -14.37 1.04 11.97
C ASP A 113 -13.32 1.20 13.09
N SER A 114 -13.30 2.36 13.76
CA SER A 114 -12.36 2.66 14.85
C SER A 114 -12.52 1.77 16.10
N MET A 115 -13.61 1.01 16.20
CA MET A 115 -13.80 0.03 17.28
C MET A 115 -13.04 -1.28 17.03
N PHE A 116 -12.41 -1.45 15.87
CA PHE A 116 -11.63 -2.64 15.55
C PHE A 116 -10.14 -2.31 15.54
N LYS A 117 -9.36 -3.18 16.17
CA LYS A 117 -7.90 -3.13 16.19
C LYS A 117 -7.37 -4.24 15.31
N MET A 118 -6.63 -3.86 14.28
CA MET A 118 -5.96 -4.78 13.37
C MET A 118 -4.44 -4.76 13.60
N LYS A 119 -3.84 -5.94 13.64
CA LYS A 119 -2.39 -6.16 13.67
C LYS A 119 -2.05 -7.23 12.64
N VAL A 120 -1.32 -6.83 11.61
CA VAL A 120 -0.86 -7.71 10.54
C VAL A 120 0.66 -7.68 10.52
N ARG A 121 1.26 -8.87 10.61
CA ARG A 121 2.66 -9.13 10.28
C ARG A 121 2.65 -10.25 9.26
N ALA A 122 2.92 -9.88 8.00
CA ALA A 122 2.94 -10.83 6.88
C ALA A 122 3.82 -12.04 7.24
N GLY A 123 3.26 -13.25 7.08
CA GLY A 123 3.91 -14.53 7.39
C GLY A 123 4.08 -14.87 8.87
N GLU A 124 3.59 -14.05 9.81
CA GLU A 124 3.85 -14.24 11.26
C GLU A 124 2.58 -14.19 12.11
N LEU A 125 1.75 -13.16 11.90
CA LEU A 125 0.60 -12.89 12.76
C LEU A 125 -0.46 -12.10 12.01
N VAL A 126 -1.72 -12.54 12.11
CA VAL A 126 -2.87 -11.71 11.81
C VAL A 126 -3.83 -11.77 12.99
N SER A 127 -4.20 -10.60 13.48
CA SER A 127 -5.15 -10.44 14.57
C SER A 127 -6.01 -9.23 14.30
N VAL A 128 -7.33 -9.45 14.26
CA VAL A 128 -8.33 -8.39 14.23
C VAL A 128 -9.23 -8.62 15.43
N SER A 129 -9.36 -7.60 16.28
CA SER A 129 -10.11 -7.71 17.54
C SER A 129 -10.92 -6.45 17.79
N LEU A 130 -12.11 -6.61 18.35
CA LEU A 130 -12.91 -5.49 18.84
C LEU A 130 -12.26 -4.87 20.09
N ILE A 131 -12.33 -3.54 20.23
CA ILE A 131 -11.85 -2.86 21.44
C ILE A 131 -12.59 -3.32 22.69
N GLU A 132 -11.95 -3.14 23.85
CA GLU A 132 -12.56 -3.45 25.14
C GLU A 132 -13.89 -2.69 25.33
N GLY A 133 -14.96 -3.45 25.59
CA GLY A 133 -16.32 -2.93 25.72
C GLY A 133 -17.02 -2.56 24.40
N GLY A 134 -16.37 -2.72 23.25
CA GLY A 134 -16.96 -2.41 21.94
C GLY A 134 -18.24 -3.19 21.63
N GLU A 135 -18.35 -4.46 22.06
CA GLU A 135 -19.57 -5.28 21.84
C GLU A 135 -20.76 -4.65 22.59
N GLU A 136 -20.51 -4.14 23.80
CA GLU A 136 -21.55 -3.49 24.61
C GLU A 136 -21.94 -2.12 24.04
N VAL A 137 -20.98 -1.38 23.48
CA VAL A 137 -21.25 -0.12 22.75
C VAL A 137 -22.17 -0.38 21.55
N LEU A 138 -21.84 -1.37 20.72
CA LEU A 138 -22.66 -1.79 19.58
C LEU A 138 -24.04 -2.23 20.03
N ARG A 139 -24.11 -3.07 21.07
CA ARG A 139 -25.37 -3.60 21.62
C ARG A 139 -26.28 -2.47 22.10
N LYS A 140 -25.78 -1.58 22.96
CA LYS A 140 -26.59 -0.46 23.48
C LYS A 140 -27.05 0.49 22.36
N SER A 141 -26.20 0.72 21.35
CA SER A 141 -26.55 1.55 20.19
C SER A 141 -27.61 0.89 19.31
N ALA A 142 -27.54 -0.43 19.12
CA ALA A 142 -28.57 -1.19 18.40
C ALA A 142 -29.88 -1.26 19.21
N GLU A 143 -29.81 -1.48 20.53
CA GLU A 143 -31.00 -1.55 21.40
C GLU A 143 -31.76 -0.22 21.44
N SER A 144 -31.05 0.91 21.37
CA SER A 144 -31.67 2.24 21.36
C SER A 144 -32.45 2.53 20.07
N LEU A 145 -32.12 1.84 18.97
CA LEU A 145 -32.77 2.01 17.66
C LEU A 145 -33.84 0.95 17.37
N PHE A 146 -33.50 -0.32 17.59
CA PHE A 146 -34.32 -1.46 17.16
C PHE A 146 -35.11 -2.09 18.29
N GLY A 147 -34.86 -1.65 19.54
CA GLY A 147 -35.50 -2.19 20.73
C GLY A 147 -34.75 -3.40 21.31
N LYS A 148 -34.78 -3.48 22.64
CA LYS A 148 -34.02 -4.48 23.41
C LYS A 148 -34.38 -5.92 23.06
N ASP A 149 -35.66 -6.21 22.87
CA ASP A 149 -36.13 -7.57 22.60
C ASP A 149 -35.72 -8.07 21.22
N VAL A 150 -35.70 -7.19 20.22
CA VAL A 150 -35.26 -7.50 18.85
C VAL A 150 -33.77 -7.85 18.85
N VAL A 151 -32.93 -6.99 19.44
CA VAL A 151 -31.48 -7.21 19.52
C VAL A 151 -31.16 -8.47 20.32
N LYS A 152 -31.82 -8.66 21.48
CA LYS A 152 -31.62 -9.86 22.31
C LYS A 152 -31.99 -11.15 21.58
N SER A 153 -33.09 -11.14 20.82
CA SER A 153 -33.53 -12.28 20.01
C SER A 153 -32.54 -12.59 18.88
N ALA A 154 -32.09 -11.57 18.15
CA ALA A 154 -31.11 -11.71 17.07
C ALA A 154 -29.75 -12.21 17.59
N VAL A 155 -29.22 -11.61 18.66
CA VAL A 155 -27.95 -12.04 19.27
C VAL A 155 -28.06 -13.48 19.78
N LYS A 156 -29.19 -13.88 20.37
CA LYS A 156 -29.41 -15.28 20.79
C LYS A 156 -29.36 -16.23 19.60
N LYS A 157 -29.97 -15.86 18.47
CA LYS A 157 -29.90 -16.61 17.22
C LYS A 157 -28.46 -16.72 16.71
N MET A 158 -27.73 -15.62 16.62
CA MET A 158 -26.33 -15.62 16.14
C MET A 158 -25.39 -16.42 17.05
N LYS A 159 -25.71 -16.52 18.34
CA LYS A 159 -24.95 -17.33 19.32
C LYS A 159 -25.35 -18.81 19.36
N ALA A 160 -26.29 -19.26 18.52
CA ALA A 160 -26.78 -20.64 18.54
C ALA A 160 -25.76 -21.66 18.01
N ASN A 161 -24.76 -21.21 17.23
CA ASN A 161 -23.73 -22.06 16.65
C ASN A 161 -22.36 -21.69 17.22
N GLU A 162 -21.58 -22.70 17.62
CA GLU A 162 -20.27 -22.55 18.26
C GLU A 162 -19.22 -21.89 17.35
N ILE A 163 -19.32 -22.09 16.02
CA ILE A 163 -18.43 -21.48 15.02
C ILE A 163 -18.58 -19.95 15.05
N TYR A 164 -19.83 -19.48 15.18
CA TYR A 164 -20.20 -18.09 14.93
C TYR A 164 -20.44 -17.26 16.20
N LYS A 165 -20.56 -17.90 17.37
CA LYS A 165 -21.03 -17.28 18.61
C LYS A 165 -20.26 -16.03 19.06
N GLY A 166 -18.98 -15.94 18.68
CA GLY A 166 -18.11 -14.81 19.02
C GLY A 166 -18.10 -13.67 18.00
N VAL A 167 -18.58 -13.90 16.78
CA VAL A 167 -18.32 -13.03 15.63
C VAL A 167 -19.59 -12.50 14.96
N LEU A 168 -20.55 -13.36 14.65
CA LEU A 168 -21.77 -12.95 13.95
C LEU A 168 -22.70 -12.02 14.75
N PRO A 169 -22.77 -12.06 16.10
CA PRO A 169 -23.51 -11.05 16.85
C PRO A 169 -22.98 -9.63 16.59
N VAL A 170 -21.65 -9.47 16.52
CA VAL A 170 -20.99 -8.19 16.26
C VAL A 170 -21.28 -7.75 14.83
N PHE A 171 -21.07 -8.66 13.86
CA PHE A 171 -21.30 -8.37 12.44
C PHE A 171 -22.76 -7.99 12.15
N TRP A 172 -23.72 -8.72 12.72
CA TRP A 172 -25.14 -8.41 12.62
C TRP A 172 -25.45 -6.99 13.13
N MET A 173 -24.89 -6.59 14.27
CA MET A 173 -25.08 -5.23 14.79
C MET A 173 -24.50 -4.18 13.83
N CYS A 174 -23.31 -4.41 13.26
CA CYS A 174 -22.73 -3.51 12.26
C CYS A 174 -23.65 -3.37 11.04
N LEU A 175 -24.13 -4.47 10.47
CA LEU A 175 -25.06 -4.46 9.32
C LEU A 175 -26.35 -3.69 9.65
N LYS A 176 -26.97 -3.92 10.81
CA LYS A 176 -28.17 -3.18 11.21
C LYS A 176 -27.89 -1.70 11.39
N LEU A 177 -26.77 -1.32 12.00
CA LEU A 177 -26.39 0.07 12.16
C LEU A 177 -26.12 0.75 10.80
N TRP A 178 -25.42 0.08 9.88
CA TRP A 178 -25.22 0.57 8.51
C TRP A 178 -26.53 0.72 7.75
N SER A 179 -27.47 -0.21 7.90
CA SER A 179 -28.80 -0.07 7.28
C SER A 179 -29.54 1.20 7.71
N LYS A 180 -29.25 1.72 8.90
CA LYS A 180 -29.89 2.94 9.41
C LYS A 180 -29.34 4.22 8.77
N ILE A 181 -28.06 4.20 8.39
CA ILE A 181 -27.32 5.37 7.91
C ILE A 181 -27.05 5.38 6.40
N ALA A 182 -27.31 4.28 5.72
CA ALA A 182 -27.14 4.16 4.27
C ALA A 182 -27.82 5.33 3.53
N SER A 183 -27.05 5.99 2.66
CA SER A 183 -27.50 7.14 1.88
C SER A 183 -28.60 6.78 0.87
N THR A 184 -28.61 5.54 0.37
CA THR A 184 -29.61 5.02 -0.57
C THR A 184 -30.46 3.92 0.06
N ASP A 185 -31.66 3.73 -0.51
CA ASP A 185 -32.56 2.66 -0.08
C ASP A 185 -32.07 1.28 -0.55
N GLN A 186 -31.44 1.19 -1.71
CA GLN A 186 -30.76 -0.03 -2.17
C GLN A 186 -29.69 -0.50 -1.17
N MET A 187 -28.80 0.39 -0.71
CA MET A 187 -27.82 0.03 0.32
C MET A 187 -28.49 -0.34 1.64
N THR A 188 -29.59 0.33 1.98
CA THR A 188 -30.38 0.00 3.18
C THR A 188 -30.89 -1.44 3.10
N GLU A 189 -31.43 -1.84 1.96
CA GLU A 189 -31.97 -3.17 1.70
C GLU A 189 -30.87 -4.23 1.67
N MET A 190 -29.74 -3.97 1.00
CA MET A 190 -28.57 -4.86 1.02
C MET A 190 -28.12 -5.19 2.45
N TYR A 191 -27.91 -4.17 3.30
CA TYR A 191 -27.49 -4.42 4.69
C TYR A 191 -28.56 -5.18 5.50
N GLN A 192 -29.85 -4.93 5.25
CA GLN A 192 -30.93 -5.63 5.94
C GLN A 192 -31.01 -7.09 5.50
N SER A 193 -30.93 -7.34 4.19
CA SER A 193 -30.89 -8.67 3.60
C SER A 193 -29.74 -9.49 4.16
N ASN A 194 -28.52 -8.94 4.13
CA ASN A 194 -27.34 -9.61 4.69
C ASN A 194 -27.54 -9.93 6.18
N ALA A 195 -28.09 -8.97 6.96
CA ALA A 195 -28.33 -9.18 8.39
C ALA A 195 -29.37 -10.29 8.67
N ASP A 196 -30.39 -10.41 7.84
CA ASP A 196 -31.44 -11.43 7.99
C ASP A 196 -30.96 -12.81 7.54
N GLU A 197 -30.15 -12.87 6.48
CA GLU A 197 -29.52 -14.08 5.95
C GLU A 197 -28.48 -14.69 6.91
N LEU A 198 -27.85 -13.90 7.79
CA LEU A 198 -26.95 -14.43 8.83
C LEU A 198 -27.60 -15.52 9.69
N HIS A 199 -28.93 -15.51 9.85
CA HIS A 199 -29.62 -16.58 10.58
C HIS A 199 -29.62 -17.92 9.83
N MET A 200 -29.61 -17.89 8.50
CA MET A 200 -29.46 -19.07 7.65
C MET A 200 -28.03 -19.59 7.71
N VAL A 201 -27.03 -18.71 7.59
CA VAL A 201 -25.61 -19.04 7.79
C VAL A 201 -25.38 -19.79 9.10
N VAL A 202 -25.94 -19.29 10.21
CA VAL A 202 -25.82 -19.93 11.53
C VAL A 202 -26.42 -21.34 11.56
N LYS A 203 -27.57 -21.54 10.88
CA LYS A 203 -28.26 -22.82 10.83
C LYS A 203 -27.52 -23.85 9.99
N GLU A 204 -26.89 -23.43 8.90
CA GLU A 204 -26.12 -24.28 7.99
C GLU A 204 -24.74 -24.65 8.55
N GLY A 205 -24.26 -23.93 9.58
CA GLY A 205 -23.01 -24.27 10.24
C GLY A 205 -21.83 -24.11 9.31
N GLU A 206 -20.98 -25.13 9.16
CA GLU A 206 -19.80 -25.01 8.29
C GLU A 206 -20.16 -24.75 6.81
N GLU A 207 -21.28 -25.27 6.32
CA GLU A 207 -21.72 -25.05 4.93
C GLU A 207 -22.14 -23.59 4.69
N GLY A 208 -22.57 -22.88 5.74
CA GLY A 208 -22.93 -21.47 5.69
C GLY A 208 -21.73 -20.53 5.52
N ILE A 209 -20.49 -21.02 5.65
CA ILE A 209 -19.28 -20.20 5.47
C ILE A 209 -19.18 -19.65 4.04
N LYS A 210 -19.59 -20.43 3.03
CA LYS A 210 -19.56 -19.96 1.64
C LYS A 210 -20.51 -18.79 1.42
N VAL A 211 -21.76 -18.91 1.88
CA VAL A 211 -22.76 -17.82 1.83
C VAL A 211 -22.27 -16.59 2.58
N LEU A 212 -21.68 -16.79 3.76
CA LEU A 212 -21.08 -15.67 4.51
C LEU A 212 -19.93 -15.02 3.73
N LEU A 213 -19.09 -15.81 3.07
CA LEU A 213 -17.98 -15.31 2.26
C LEU A 213 -18.50 -14.45 1.10
N ASP A 214 -19.55 -14.88 0.40
CA ASP A 214 -20.21 -14.07 -0.65
C ASP A 214 -20.63 -12.70 -0.12
N GLN A 215 -21.27 -12.65 1.05
CA GLN A 215 -21.61 -11.37 1.68
C GLN A 215 -20.40 -10.50 2.02
N LEU A 216 -19.30 -11.12 2.49
CA LEU A 216 -18.07 -10.40 2.80
C LEU A 216 -17.40 -9.84 1.53
N LEU A 217 -17.39 -10.61 0.44
CA LEU A 217 -16.86 -10.21 -0.85
C LEU A 217 -17.69 -9.05 -1.43
N ALA A 218 -19.02 -9.15 -1.40
CA ALA A 218 -19.91 -8.07 -1.81
C ALA A 218 -19.66 -6.79 -1.00
N LEU A 219 -19.49 -6.87 0.33
CA LEU A 219 -19.15 -5.69 1.14
C LEU A 219 -17.77 -5.10 0.81
N LEU A 220 -16.82 -5.93 0.38
CA LEU A 220 -15.50 -5.49 -0.07
C LEU A 220 -15.52 -4.95 -1.49
N SER A 221 -16.44 -5.34 -2.38
CA SER A 221 -16.56 -4.74 -3.71
C SER A 221 -16.98 -3.27 -3.60
N GLN A 222 -17.82 -2.96 -2.60
CA GLN A 222 -18.28 -1.59 -2.31
C GLN A 222 -17.12 -0.58 -2.06
N PRO A 223 -17.31 0.71 -2.44
CA PRO A 223 -16.28 1.75 -2.31
C PRO A 223 -16.07 2.22 -0.86
N GLN A 224 -16.98 1.92 0.08
CA GLN A 224 -16.92 2.41 1.45
C GLN A 224 -15.81 1.73 2.26
N LYS A 225 -14.78 2.52 2.61
CA LYS A 225 -13.58 2.04 3.31
C LYS A 225 -13.87 1.40 4.67
N TYR A 226 -14.90 1.87 5.37
CA TYR A 226 -15.24 1.40 6.71
C TYR A 226 -15.81 -0.03 6.76
N HIS A 227 -16.14 -0.66 5.63
CA HIS A 227 -16.49 -2.09 5.60
C HIS A 227 -15.30 -2.98 5.88
N ARG A 228 -14.11 -2.58 5.41
CA ARG A 228 -12.92 -3.45 5.33
C ARG A 228 -12.57 -4.07 6.68
N THR A 229 -12.40 -3.27 7.73
CA THR A 229 -11.94 -3.78 9.02
C THR A 229 -12.97 -4.69 9.68
N VAL A 230 -14.27 -4.45 9.48
CA VAL A 230 -15.34 -5.33 9.97
C VAL A 230 -15.34 -6.65 9.20
N VAL A 231 -15.21 -6.62 7.87
CA VAL A 231 -15.08 -7.84 7.06
C VAL A 231 -13.85 -8.64 7.49
N TYR A 232 -12.71 -7.98 7.68
CA TYR A 232 -11.48 -8.62 8.14
C TYR A 232 -11.63 -9.21 9.55
N TYR A 233 -12.35 -8.53 10.45
CA TYR A 233 -12.70 -9.08 11.76
C TYR A 233 -13.48 -10.38 11.62
N VAL A 234 -14.48 -10.44 10.74
CA VAL A 234 -15.29 -11.64 10.53
C VAL A 234 -14.44 -12.78 9.96
N TYR A 235 -13.72 -12.51 8.87
CA TYR A 235 -12.87 -13.48 8.20
C TYR A 235 -11.78 -14.04 9.11
N VAL A 236 -11.03 -13.17 9.79
CA VAL A 236 -9.93 -13.56 10.70
C VAL A 236 -10.44 -14.35 11.90
N SER A 237 -11.65 -14.07 12.38
CA SER A 237 -12.27 -14.84 13.47
C SER A 237 -12.70 -16.25 13.06
N LEU A 238 -12.87 -16.51 11.76
CA LEU A 238 -13.35 -17.78 11.22
C LEU A 238 -12.23 -18.61 10.56
N MET A 239 -10.97 -18.18 10.64
CA MET A 239 -9.84 -18.82 9.96
C MET A 239 -9.64 -20.30 10.29
N SER A 240 -9.95 -20.73 11.50
CA SER A 240 -9.87 -22.14 11.90
C SER A 240 -10.90 -23.03 11.20
N HIS A 241 -11.87 -22.43 10.50
CA HIS A 241 -12.95 -23.10 9.77
C HIS A 241 -12.88 -22.85 8.25
N ILE A 242 -11.94 -22.02 7.78
CA ILE A 242 -11.68 -21.83 6.36
C ILE A 242 -11.05 -23.12 5.80
N LYS A 243 -11.45 -23.50 4.59
CA LYS A 243 -11.11 -24.73 3.88
C LYS A 243 -10.69 -24.39 2.45
N ASP A 244 -10.12 -25.35 1.74
CA ASP A 244 -9.59 -25.17 0.37
C ASP A 244 -10.67 -24.63 -0.58
N GLU A 245 -11.91 -25.10 -0.47
CA GLU A 245 -13.05 -24.61 -1.27
C GLU A 245 -13.34 -23.12 -1.05
N HIS A 246 -13.17 -22.63 0.19
CA HIS A 246 -13.38 -21.22 0.51
C HIS A 246 -12.26 -20.33 -0.04
N VAL A 247 -11.02 -20.82 -0.01
CA VAL A 247 -9.88 -20.10 -0.61
C VAL A 247 -9.98 -20.10 -2.13
N SER A 248 -10.37 -21.23 -2.71
CA SER A 248 -10.62 -21.36 -4.16
C SER A 248 -11.67 -20.35 -4.61
N HIS A 249 -12.77 -20.20 -3.86
CA HIS A 249 -13.79 -19.20 -4.12
C HIS A 249 -13.24 -17.76 -4.14
N ILE A 250 -12.37 -17.39 -3.20
CA ILE A 250 -11.72 -16.05 -3.19
C ILE A 250 -10.80 -15.88 -4.41
N ILE A 251 -10.06 -16.92 -4.78
CA ILE A 251 -9.16 -16.90 -5.93
C ILE A 251 -9.97 -16.79 -7.23
N GLU A 252 -11.05 -17.56 -7.37
CA GLU A 252 -11.98 -17.49 -8.49
C GLU A 252 -12.49 -16.05 -8.67
N THR A 253 -12.98 -15.42 -7.59
CA THR A 253 -13.39 -14.00 -7.62
C THR A 253 -12.25 -13.04 -7.96
N LEU A 254 -11.04 -13.28 -7.42
CA LEU A 254 -9.86 -12.46 -7.74
C LEU A 254 -9.50 -12.50 -9.24
N THR A 255 -9.75 -13.64 -9.88
CA THR A 255 -9.40 -13.92 -11.29
C THR A 255 -10.48 -13.58 -12.30
N MET A 256 -11.65 -13.11 -11.87
CA MET A 256 -12.72 -12.64 -12.78
C MET A 256 -12.27 -11.41 -13.59
N ASP A 257 -12.89 -11.22 -14.76
CA ASP A 257 -12.58 -10.11 -15.67
C ASP A 257 -12.98 -8.75 -15.08
N ASP A 258 -12.32 -7.67 -15.51
CA ASP A 258 -12.51 -6.32 -14.94
C ASP A 258 -13.97 -5.84 -15.07
N ASP A 259 -14.63 -6.16 -16.17
CA ASP A 259 -16.03 -5.79 -16.41
C ASP A 259 -16.97 -6.55 -15.45
N GLU A 260 -16.73 -7.84 -15.22
CA GLU A 260 -17.51 -8.67 -14.30
C GLU A 260 -17.35 -8.21 -12.83
N LEU A 261 -16.17 -7.72 -12.48
CA LEU A 261 -15.89 -7.15 -11.15
C LEU A 261 -16.38 -5.71 -10.98
N ALA A 262 -16.67 -5.01 -12.08
CA ALA A 262 -17.18 -3.63 -12.08
C ALA A 262 -18.70 -3.55 -12.18
N ASP A 263 -19.36 -4.56 -12.75
CA ASP A 263 -20.81 -4.59 -13.07
C ASP A 263 -21.73 -5.10 -11.93
N GLU A 264 -21.25 -5.21 -10.69
CA GLU A 264 -22.12 -5.52 -9.54
C GLU A 264 -23.07 -4.36 -9.12
N GLU A 265 -23.30 -3.37 -9.98
CA GLU A 265 -24.41 -2.40 -9.81
C GLU A 265 -25.67 -2.72 -10.65
N ASP A 266 -25.71 -3.76 -11.51
CA ASP A 266 -26.89 -3.94 -12.39
C ASP A 266 -27.20 -5.38 -12.89
N SER A 267 -27.04 -6.40 -12.06
CA SER A 267 -27.53 -7.77 -12.36
C SER A 267 -28.89 -8.05 -11.70
N ASP A 268 -29.91 -7.26 -12.03
CA ASP A 268 -31.31 -7.67 -11.80
C ASP A 268 -31.72 -8.63 -12.92
N GLU A 269 -32.02 -9.87 -12.52
CA GLU A 269 -32.62 -10.92 -13.34
C GLU A 269 -33.79 -10.37 -14.19
N LYS A 270 -33.56 -10.25 -15.50
CA LYS A 270 -34.62 -10.35 -16.49
C LYS A 270 -34.32 -11.47 -17.45
N SER A 271 -34.77 -12.66 -17.07
CA SER A 271 -35.09 -13.69 -18.04
C SER A 271 -36.24 -13.18 -18.90
N ASP A 272 -35.94 -12.75 -20.13
CA ASP A 272 -36.93 -12.78 -21.19
C ASP A 272 -36.40 -13.77 -22.25
N GLU A 273 -37.12 -14.89 -22.33
CA GLU A 273 -37.02 -15.88 -23.38
C GLU A 273 -37.22 -15.22 -24.75
N ASP A 274 -36.24 -15.32 -25.65
CA ASP A 274 -36.53 -15.33 -27.09
C ASP A 274 -35.57 -16.27 -27.84
N GLU A 275 -36.14 -17.42 -28.24
CA GLU A 275 -35.53 -18.38 -29.14
C GLU A 275 -35.46 -17.79 -30.56
N GLY A 276 -34.27 -17.67 -31.17
CA GLY A 276 -34.20 -17.03 -32.49
C GLY A 276 -32.94 -17.15 -33.35
N LYS A 277 -32.39 -18.36 -33.54
CA LYS A 277 -31.66 -18.84 -34.75
C LYS A 277 -30.39 -18.11 -35.29
N CYS A 278 -29.35 -18.95 -35.44
CA CYS A 278 -28.38 -19.05 -36.57
C CYS A 278 -27.29 -17.94 -36.70
N ALA A 279 -26.02 -18.20 -37.02
CA ALA A 279 -25.26 -19.39 -37.41
C ALA A 279 -23.74 -19.09 -37.32
N GLU A 280 -22.93 -20.14 -37.32
CA GLU A 280 -21.46 -20.19 -37.38
C GLU A 280 -20.79 -19.13 -38.28
N CYS A 281 -19.59 -18.66 -37.89
CA CYS A 281 -18.38 -18.97 -38.68
C CYS A 281 -17.07 -18.71 -37.92
N LYS A 282 -16.28 -19.78 -37.90
CA LYS A 282 -14.83 -19.86 -37.68
C LYS A 282 -14.02 -18.85 -38.51
N ARG A 283 -12.78 -18.60 -38.02
CA ARG A 283 -11.48 -18.36 -38.70
C ARG A 283 -10.80 -17.11 -38.11
N ASP A 284 -9.49 -16.97 -38.02
CA ASP A 284 -8.33 -17.85 -38.19
C ASP A 284 -7.17 -17.03 -37.61
N VAL A 285 -6.25 -17.71 -36.94
CA VAL A 285 -4.94 -17.18 -36.55
C VAL A 285 -4.14 -16.80 -37.80
N LYS A 286 -3.57 -15.59 -37.84
CA LYS A 286 -2.39 -15.29 -38.66
C LYS A 286 -1.38 -14.40 -37.93
N SER A 287 -0.26 -15.05 -37.65
CA SER A 287 1.08 -14.52 -37.36
C SER A 287 1.58 -13.55 -38.44
N TYR A 288 2.37 -12.56 -38.02
CA TYR A 288 3.57 -12.15 -38.74
C TYR A 288 4.69 -11.79 -37.74
N GLU A 289 5.84 -12.41 -37.94
CA GLU A 289 7.12 -12.13 -37.29
C GLU A 289 7.82 -10.93 -37.96
N SER A 290 8.70 -10.28 -37.18
CA SER A 290 10.05 -9.82 -37.53
C SER A 290 10.26 -8.85 -38.69
N MET A 291 10.86 -7.68 -38.41
CA MET A 291 12.18 -7.37 -38.98
C MET A 291 12.94 -6.29 -38.20
N ASP A 292 14.20 -6.65 -37.99
CA ASP A 292 15.34 -6.04 -37.33
C ASP A 292 16.01 -4.95 -38.20
N ALA A 293 16.71 -3.99 -37.58
CA ALA A 293 17.84 -3.23 -38.15
C ALA A 293 18.43 -2.20 -37.16
N GLU A 294 19.38 -2.69 -36.37
CA GLU A 294 20.71 -2.15 -36.01
C GLU A 294 21.02 -0.63 -35.95
N GLU A 295 21.48 -0.24 -34.75
CA GLU A 295 22.69 0.49 -34.34
C GLU A 295 23.30 1.61 -35.21
N ASP A 296 23.52 2.77 -34.57
CA ASP A 296 24.88 3.35 -34.48
C ASP A 296 25.03 4.22 -33.22
N GLU A 297 26.19 4.09 -32.57
CA GLU A 297 26.60 4.71 -31.31
C GLU A 297 26.92 6.21 -31.42
N ALA A 298 26.77 6.97 -30.32
CA ALA A 298 27.91 7.65 -29.66
C ALA A 298 27.49 8.61 -28.52
N GLU A 299 27.98 8.27 -27.33
CA GLU A 299 28.67 9.13 -26.35
C GLU A 299 27.95 10.24 -25.57
N ALA A 300 28.35 10.30 -24.29
CA ALA A 300 27.75 11.02 -23.19
C ALA A 300 28.26 12.46 -23.02
N SER A 301 27.41 13.35 -22.50
CA SER A 301 27.76 14.22 -21.36
C SER A 301 26.59 15.08 -20.88
N GLU A 302 26.28 14.93 -19.59
CA GLU A 302 25.93 15.93 -18.56
C GLU A 302 25.44 17.35 -18.95
N ALA A 303 24.36 17.75 -18.26
CA ALA A 303 24.08 19.06 -17.65
C ALA A 303 22.91 19.92 -18.21
N GLU A 304 21.92 20.08 -17.32
CA GLU A 304 21.22 21.33 -16.95
C GLU A 304 20.37 22.10 -18.00
N SER A 305 19.05 22.08 -17.73
CA SER A 305 18.12 23.23 -17.67
C SER A 305 17.90 24.15 -18.89
N SER A 306 16.58 24.33 -19.16
CA SER A 306 15.88 25.49 -19.76
C SER A 306 15.66 25.56 -21.28
N GLY A 307 14.37 25.61 -21.65
CA GLY A 307 13.80 26.64 -22.53
C GLY A 307 14.01 26.57 -24.05
N ASP A 308 12.90 26.22 -24.72
CA ASP A 308 12.41 26.66 -26.05
C ASP A 308 12.88 26.04 -27.38
N ASP A 309 11.85 25.89 -28.23
CA ASP A 309 11.76 25.85 -29.69
C ASP A 309 12.34 24.67 -30.49
N ASP A 310 11.47 23.71 -30.81
CA ASP A 310 11.58 22.88 -32.03
C ASP A 310 10.40 23.20 -32.97
N ASP A 311 10.71 23.91 -34.07
CA ASP A 311 9.83 24.17 -35.21
C ASP A 311 9.63 22.88 -36.03
N GLU A 312 8.43 22.29 -35.97
CA GLU A 312 7.97 21.33 -37.00
C GLU A 312 7.50 22.11 -38.24
N ASP A 313 8.13 21.86 -39.39
CA ASP A 313 7.79 22.49 -40.68
C ASP A 313 6.32 22.20 -41.08
N VAL A 314 5.44 23.17 -40.85
CA VAL A 314 4.02 23.13 -41.25
C VAL A 314 3.90 23.30 -42.77
N ASP A 315 3.05 22.49 -43.42
CA ASP A 315 2.79 22.53 -44.86
C ASP A 315 2.42 23.97 -45.33
N PRO A 316 3.18 24.58 -46.27
CA PRO A 316 3.01 25.96 -46.71
C PRO A 316 1.59 26.33 -47.18
N GLU A 317 0.84 25.36 -47.71
CA GLU A 317 -0.53 25.61 -48.17
C GLU A 317 -1.53 25.74 -47.00
N THR A 318 -1.30 25.03 -45.90
CA THR A 318 -2.12 25.13 -44.68
C THR A 318 -1.87 26.44 -43.95
N LEU A 319 -0.61 26.88 -43.87
CA LEU A 319 -0.21 28.18 -43.34
C LEU A 319 -0.81 29.33 -44.15
N SER A 320 -0.74 29.28 -45.48
CA SER A 320 -1.32 30.32 -46.36
C SER A 320 -2.84 30.49 -46.17
N ARG A 321 -3.56 29.38 -45.92
CA ARG A 321 -5.01 29.42 -45.65
C ARG A 321 -5.33 29.94 -44.24
N LEU A 322 -4.49 29.64 -43.26
CA LEU A 322 -4.62 30.16 -41.89
C LEU A 322 -4.34 31.68 -41.85
N GLU A 323 -3.28 32.15 -42.53
CA GLU A 323 -2.96 33.58 -42.67
C GLU A 323 -4.08 34.33 -43.37
N SER A 324 -4.67 33.74 -44.43
CA SER A 324 -5.81 34.33 -45.12
C SER A 324 -7.07 34.39 -44.24
N ALA A 325 -7.25 33.48 -43.29
CA ALA A 325 -8.38 33.46 -42.35
C ALA A 325 -8.21 34.48 -41.21
N LEU A 326 -6.97 34.67 -40.75
CA LEU A 326 -6.57 35.63 -39.70
C LEU A 326 -6.48 37.08 -40.20
N GLY A 327 -6.38 37.31 -41.51
CA GLY A 327 -6.54 38.63 -42.11
C GLY A 327 -5.51 39.66 -41.61
N LYS A 328 -5.97 40.85 -41.16
CA LYS A 328 -5.09 41.94 -40.71
C LYS A 328 -4.36 41.66 -39.39
N ALA A 329 -4.83 40.68 -38.60
CA ALA A 329 -4.23 40.29 -37.34
C ALA A 329 -3.06 39.30 -37.52
N ALA A 330 -2.82 38.81 -38.74
CA ALA A 330 -1.70 37.92 -39.03
C ALA A 330 -0.37 38.70 -39.05
N VAL A 331 0.57 38.32 -38.17
CA VAL A 331 1.93 38.84 -38.18
C VAL A 331 2.65 38.32 -39.42
N LYS A 332 2.86 39.18 -40.42
CA LYS A 332 3.59 38.79 -41.63
C LYS A 332 5.07 38.61 -41.33
N ARG A 333 5.55 37.37 -41.26
CA ARG A 333 6.98 37.08 -41.33
C ARG A 333 7.43 37.16 -42.79
N LYS A 334 8.21 38.18 -43.15
CA LYS A 334 8.97 38.18 -44.40
C LYS A 334 10.40 37.76 -44.09
N ALA A 335 10.91 36.78 -44.83
CA ALA A 335 12.24 36.23 -44.66
C ALA A 335 13.32 37.33 -44.62
N GLY A 336 13.97 37.49 -43.46
CA GLY A 336 15.30 38.11 -43.35
C GLY A 336 15.43 39.52 -42.79
N ALA A 337 14.42 40.12 -42.14
CA ALA A 337 14.62 41.29 -41.27
C ALA A 337 13.45 41.44 -40.28
N MET A 338 13.74 41.52 -38.97
CA MET A 338 12.77 41.99 -37.98
C MET A 338 12.53 43.48 -38.22
N ASP A 339 11.33 43.83 -38.66
CA ASP A 339 10.83 45.20 -38.64
C ASP A 339 10.01 45.34 -37.34
N GLU A 340 10.58 46.03 -36.36
CA GLU A 340 9.96 46.37 -35.07
C GLU A 340 8.96 47.52 -35.24
N GLU A 341 7.92 47.33 -36.05
CA GLU A 341 6.72 48.17 -35.97
C GLU A 341 5.61 47.37 -35.28
N GLU A 342 5.41 47.68 -33.99
CA GLU A 342 4.30 47.22 -33.16
C GLU A 342 2.98 47.39 -33.91
N SER A 343 2.43 46.28 -34.40
CA SER A 343 1.03 46.18 -34.80
C SER A 343 0.20 46.27 -33.52
N ASP A 344 -0.18 47.49 -33.16
CA ASP A 344 -1.03 47.86 -32.04
C ASP A 344 -2.31 46.99 -32.03
N ALA A 345 -2.33 45.96 -31.18
CA ALA A 345 -3.41 44.98 -31.04
C ALA A 345 -4.65 45.55 -30.33
N SER A 346 -4.77 46.88 -30.25
CA SER A 346 -5.84 47.57 -29.53
C SER A 346 -7.03 48.02 -30.38
N ASP A 347 -7.08 47.63 -31.67
CA ASP A 347 -8.17 48.01 -32.60
C ASP A 347 -8.88 46.80 -33.27
N VAL A 348 -8.98 45.65 -32.60
CA VAL A 348 -9.87 44.55 -33.04
C VAL A 348 -11.13 44.56 -32.17
N ASP A 349 -12.28 44.90 -32.77
CA ASP A 349 -13.56 44.90 -32.04
C ASP A 349 -14.06 43.45 -31.77
N ASP A 350 -14.88 43.28 -30.73
CA ASP A 350 -15.40 41.95 -30.35
C ASP A 350 -16.16 41.25 -31.49
N ALA A 351 -16.82 42.01 -32.36
CA ALA A 351 -17.55 41.45 -33.50
C ALA A 351 -16.59 40.92 -34.59
N GLU A 352 -15.44 41.56 -34.77
CA GLU A 352 -14.37 41.11 -35.64
C GLU A 352 -13.66 39.86 -35.06
N MET A 353 -13.59 39.76 -33.72
CA MET A 353 -13.08 38.58 -33.02
C MET A 353 -13.98 37.34 -33.22
N PHE A 354 -15.31 37.50 -33.08
CA PHE A 354 -16.26 36.42 -33.38
C PHE A 354 -16.26 36.03 -34.87
N ALA A 355 -16.11 37.01 -35.76
CA ALA A 355 -16.02 36.75 -37.20
C ALA A 355 -14.72 36.02 -37.58
N MET A 356 -13.62 36.21 -36.84
CA MET A 356 -12.38 35.45 -37.02
C MET A 356 -12.55 34.00 -36.58
N ASP A 357 -13.21 33.76 -35.45
CA ASP A 357 -13.44 32.40 -34.95
C ASP A 357 -14.32 31.58 -35.92
N GLU A 358 -15.32 32.22 -36.52
CA GLU A 358 -16.18 31.58 -37.54
C GLU A 358 -15.41 31.28 -38.86
N ARG A 359 -14.45 32.13 -39.23
CA ARG A 359 -13.57 31.91 -40.40
C ARG A 359 -12.54 30.80 -40.16
N LEU A 360 -11.95 30.75 -38.96
CA LEU A 360 -11.05 29.68 -38.54
C LEU A 360 -11.80 28.34 -38.49
N ALA A 361 -12.98 28.32 -37.87
CA ALA A 361 -13.82 27.13 -37.83
C ALA A 361 -14.19 26.64 -39.24
N ALA A 362 -14.48 27.55 -40.18
CA ALA A 362 -14.76 27.20 -41.58
C ALA A 362 -13.53 26.63 -42.31
N ALA A 363 -12.33 27.17 -42.06
CA ALA A 363 -11.07 26.67 -42.61
C ALA A 363 -10.77 25.24 -42.12
N PHE A 364 -10.95 24.98 -40.82
CA PHE A 364 -10.80 23.63 -40.25
C PHE A 364 -11.87 22.65 -40.77
N LYS A 365 -13.12 23.10 -40.96
CA LYS A 365 -14.19 22.27 -41.52
C LYS A 365 -13.94 21.87 -42.98
N ALA A 366 -13.28 22.72 -43.75
CA ALA A 366 -12.90 22.46 -45.13
C ALA A 366 -11.71 21.49 -45.26
N MET A 367 -10.89 21.36 -44.22
CA MET A 367 -9.78 20.40 -44.15
C MET A 367 -10.22 19.00 -43.69
N ALA A 368 -11.45 18.84 -43.19
CA ALA A 368 -11.98 17.54 -42.77
C ALA A 368 -12.49 16.70 -43.98
N PRO A 369 -12.10 15.42 -44.13
CA PRO A 369 -12.55 14.58 -45.23
C PRO A 369 -14.07 14.35 -45.18
N LYS A 370 -14.73 14.40 -46.36
CA LYS A 370 -16.19 14.29 -46.50
C LYS A 370 -16.70 12.91 -46.07
N LYS A 371 -17.66 12.92 -45.14
CA LYS A 371 -18.28 11.75 -44.49
C LYS A 371 -19.21 10.92 -45.37
N GLU A 372 -19.15 9.61 -45.21
CA GLU A 372 -20.34 8.75 -45.20
C GLU A 372 -20.89 8.58 -43.77
N LYS A 373 -22.20 8.32 -43.69
CA LYS A 373 -23.06 8.45 -42.51
C LYS A 373 -22.72 7.47 -41.37
N TYR A 374 -22.09 7.98 -40.33
CA TYR A 374 -22.28 7.53 -38.94
C TYR A 374 -22.59 8.77 -38.09
N GLY A 375 -23.13 8.58 -36.87
CA GLY A 375 -23.64 9.62 -35.96
C GLY A 375 -22.73 10.84 -35.81
N SER A 376 -23.24 11.95 -35.27
CA SER A 376 -22.44 13.18 -35.21
C SER A 376 -21.08 12.89 -34.53
N PRO A 377 -19.95 13.49 -34.97
CA PRO A 377 -18.64 13.20 -34.40
C PRO A 377 -18.56 13.50 -32.91
N GLY A 378 -19.40 14.43 -32.44
CA GLY A 378 -19.56 14.70 -31.02
C GLY A 378 -20.17 13.54 -30.26
N ASP A 379 -21.09 12.79 -30.86
CA ASP A 379 -21.72 11.62 -30.23
C ASP A 379 -20.78 10.41 -30.24
N VAL A 380 -20.03 10.20 -31.33
CA VAL A 380 -19.04 9.11 -31.41
C VAL A 380 -17.87 9.38 -30.46
N LEU A 381 -17.37 10.61 -30.39
CA LEU A 381 -16.26 10.98 -29.50
C LEU A 381 -16.70 10.95 -28.02
N ARG A 382 -17.93 11.39 -27.71
CA ARG A 382 -18.49 11.31 -26.36
C ARG A 382 -18.69 9.86 -25.94
N ASN A 383 -19.25 9.01 -26.80
CA ASN A 383 -19.37 7.58 -26.52
C ASN A 383 -18.00 6.92 -26.36
N LEU A 384 -16.99 7.28 -27.17
CA LEU A 384 -15.63 6.72 -27.03
C LEU A 384 -14.96 7.18 -25.73
N LEU A 385 -15.10 8.45 -25.36
CA LEU A 385 -14.61 9.00 -24.10
C LEU A 385 -15.31 8.40 -22.89
N ASP A 386 -16.63 8.23 -22.97
CA ASP A 386 -17.42 7.57 -21.93
C ASP A 386 -16.97 6.11 -21.82
N THR A 387 -16.90 5.33 -22.90
CA THR A 387 -16.42 3.94 -22.87
C THR A 387 -14.98 3.82 -22.34
N LEU A 388 -14.07 4.72 -22.72
CA LEU A 388 -12.69 4.73 -22.21
C LEU A 388 -12.63 5.12 -20.73
N PHE A 389 -13.46 6.08 -20.30
CA PHE A 389 -13.52 6.51 -18.91
C PHE A 389 -14.15 5.43 -18.03
N PHE A 390 -15.26 4.81 -18.47
CA PHE A 390 -15.91 3.69 -17.81
C PHE A 390 -14.98 2.47 -17.74
N SER A 391 -14.31 2.07 -18.83
CA SER A 391 -13.33 0.98 -18.82
C SER A 391 -12.17 1.24 -17.87
N LYS A 392 -11.66 2.48 -17.82
CA LYS A 392 -10.59 2.85 -16.88
C LYS A 392 -11.06 2.90 -15.43
N LEU A 393 -12.31 3.33 -15.19
CA LEU A 393 -12.93 3.34 -13.87
C LEU A 393 -13.19 1.91 -13.39
N ALA A 394 -13.73 1.04 -14.26
CA ALA A 394 -13.92 -0.39 -14.03
C ALA A 394 -12.60 -1.07 -13.66
N ALA A 395 -11.56 -0.89 -14.47
CA ALA A 395 -10.22 -1.42 -14.16
C ALA A 395 -9.67 -0.92 -12.82
N HIS A 396 -9.89 0.36 -12.49
CA HIS A 396 -9.47 0.92 -11.20
C HIS A 396 -10.28 0.35 -10.02
N MET A 397 -11.60 0.17 -10.16
CA MET A 397 -12.46 -0.44 -9.15
C MET A 397 -12.11 -1.92 -8.95
N ALA A 398 -11.95 -2.67 -10.04
CA ALA A 398 -11.51 -4.06 -10.04
C ALA A 398 -10.14 -4.19 -9.35
N SER A 399 -9.16 -3.35 -9.70
CA SER A 399 -7.85 -3.32 -9.03
C SER A 399 -7.98 -3.06 -7.52
N ALA A 400 -8.78 -2.07 -7.12
CA ALA A 400 -9.00 -1.75 -5.71
C ALA A 400 -9.72 -2.88 -4.96
N PHE A 401 -10.60 -3.62 -5.63
CA PHE A 401 -11.26 -4.80 -5.07
C PHE A 401 -10.29 -5.98 -4.94
N ARG A 402 -9.53 -6.30 -5.99
CA ARG A 402 -8.50 -7.34 -5.97
C ARG A 402 -7.47 -7.14 -4.86
N LEU A 403 -7.08 -5.90 -4.57
CA LEU A 403 -6.22 -5.60 -3.42
C LEU A 403 -6.86 -5.99 -2.07
N LYS A 404 -8.17 -5.76 -1.90
CA LYS A 404 -8.90 -6.18 -0.68
C LYS A 404 -9.03 -7.70 -0.59
N LEU A 405 -9.19 -8.39 -1.73
CA LEU A 405 -9.20 -9.86 -1.79
C LEU A 405 -7.82 -10.45 -1.47
N ALA A 406 -6.76 -9.82 -1.98
CA ALA A 406 -5.38 -10.18 -1.67
C ALA A 406 -5.09 -10.07 -0.16
N ASP A 407 -5.69 -9.10 0.55
CA ASP A 407 -5.59 -9.04 2.02
C ASP A 407 -6.16 -10.30 2.68
N LEU A 408 -7.30 -10.83 2.21
CA LEU A 408 -7.89 -12.06 2.74
C LEU A 408 -6.97 -13.27 2.52
N LEU A 409 -6.40 -13.39 1.32
CA LEU A 409 -5.43 -14.44 1.01
C LEU A 409 -4.16 -14.31 1.86
N LEU A 410 -3.65 -13.09 2.02
CA LEU A 410 -2.51 -12.80 2.89
C LEU A 410 -2.81 -13.17 4.33
N PHE A 411 -4.03 -12.93 4.82
CA PHE A 411 -4.44 -13.33 6.16
C PHE A 411 -4.42 -14.83 6.31
N THR A 412 -5.03 -15.55 5.37
CA THR A 412 -5.05 -17.02 5.30
C THR A 412 -3.66 -17.62 5.40
N LEU A 413 -2.70 -17.05 4.68
CA LEU A 413 -1.31 -17.51 4.69
C LEU A 413 -0.55 -17.10 5.98
N SER A 414 -0.87 -15.94 6.55
CA SER A 414 -0.12 -15.36 7.68
C SER A 414 -0.62 -15.80 9.07
N SER A 415 -1.85 -16.28 9.20
CA SER A 415 -2.44 -16.61 10.51
C SER A 415 -2.01 -17.98 11.01
N GLN A 416 -1.64 -18.10 12.28
CA GLN A 416 -1.32 -19.40 12.90
C GLN A 416 -2.54 -20.33 13.02
N ASN A 417 -3.75 -19.77 12.99
CA ASN A 417 -4.99 -20.51 13.17
C ASN A 417 -5.52 -21.17 11.89
N THR A 418 -5.01 -20.80 10.71
CA THR A 418 -5.38 -21.45 9.46
C THR A 418 -4.84 -22.87 9.44
N ALA A 419 -5.66 -23.83 9.00
CA ALA A 419 -5.21 -25.21 8.80
C ALA A 419 -4.04 -25.27 7.80
N THR A 420 -3.03 -26.11 8.08
CA THR A 420 -1.84 -26.23 7.22
C THR A 420 -2.19 -26.65 5.80
N SER A 421 -3.24 -27.47 5.61
CA SER A 421 -3.73 -27.85 4.27
C SER A 421 -4.18 -26.65 3.43
N VAL A 422 -4.69 -25.60 4.09
CA VAL A 422 -5.23 -24.38 3.45
C VAL A 422 -4.14 -23.33 3.23
N LYS A 423 -3.16 -23.25 4.14
CA LYS A 423 -1.95 -22.42 3.94
C LYS A 423 -1.09 -22.91 2.79
N VAL A 424 -1.17 -24.22 2.56
CA VAL A 424 -0.40 -24.93 1.58
C VAL A 424 -1.36 -25.24 0.43
N ALA A 425 -1.73 -24.20 -0.32
CA ALA A 425 -1.58 -24.38 -1.76
C ALA A 425 -0.07 -24.64 -1.93
N HIS A 426 0.35 -25.90 -1.86
CA HIS A 426 1.68 -26.29 -2.31
C HIS A 426 1.62 -26.04 -3.81
N LEU A 427 1.86 -24.77 -4.19
CA LEU A 427 2.13 -24.46 -5.56
C LEU A 427 3.34 -25.32 -5.90
N PRO A 428 3.25 -26.13 -6.96
CA PRO A 428 4.41 -26.83 -7.47
C PRO A 428 5.56 -25.84 -7.59
N ASP A 429 6.78 -26.25 -7.25
CA ASP A 429 7.96 -25.37 -7.32
C ASP A 429 8.03 -24.64 -8.67
N GLY A 430 7.64 -25.30 -9.77
CA GLY A 430 7.58 -24.70 -11.11
C GLY A 430 6.60 -23.52 -11.24
N GLU A 431 5.45 -23.55 -10.57
CA GLU A 431 4.49 -22.42 -10.57
C GLU A 431 5.03 -21.25 -9.74
N ILE A 432 5.67 -21.52 -8.60
CA ILE A 432 6.31 -20.49 -7.78
C ILE A 432 7.43 -19.79 -8.56
N VAL A 433 8.27 -20.57 -9.24
CA VAL A 433 9.33 -20.05 -10.10
C VAL A 433 8.73 -19.23 -11.25
N THR A 434 7.64 -19.69 -11.86
CA THR A 434 6.95 -18.94 -12.92
C THR A 434 6.40 -17.60 -12.42
N LEU A 435 5.79 -17.57 -11.24
CA LEU A 435 5.32 -16.33 -10.61
C LEU A 435 6.47 -15.37 -10.30
N LEU A 436 7.60 -15.89 -9.84
CA LEU A 436 8.80 -15.09 -9.62
C LEU A 436 9.32 -14.51 -10.94
N ASP A 437 9.39 -15.30 -12.01
CA ASP A 437 9.83 -14.84 -13.32
C ASP A 437 8.92 -13.75 -13.89
N GLN A 438 7.60 -13.90 -13.75
CA GLN A 438 6.63 -12.87 -14.12
C GLN A 438 6.83 -11.59 -13.29
N LEU A 439 7.01 -11.72 -11.98
CA LEU A 439 7.28 -10.56 -11.12
C LEU A 439 8.59 -9.87 -11.49
N ILE A 440 9.63 -10.62 -11.88
CA ILE A 440 10.89 -10.05 -12.36
C ILE A 440 10.65 -9.28 -13.65
N GLN A 441 9.93 -9.86 -14.60
CA GLN A 441 9.62 -9.21 -15.88
C GLN A 441 8.88 -7.88 -15.68
N GLU A 442 7.84 -7.87 -14.85
CA GLU A 442 7.05 -6.67 -14.56
C GLU A 442 7.75 -5.68 -13.61
N GLY A 443 8.59 -6.19 -12.70
CA GLY A 443 9.28 -5.39 -11.68
C GLY A 443 10.56 -4.71 -12.16
N THR A 444 11.06 -5.08 -13.34
CA THR A 444 12.29 -4.56 -13.91
C THR A 444 12.09 -3.12 -14.42
N GLY A 445 12.99 -2.20 -14.05
CA GLY A 445 12.93 -0.79 -14.48
C GLY A 445 11.92 0.08 -13.70
N ILE A 446 11.24 -0.46 -12.69
CA ILE A 446 10.32 0.33 -11.86
C ILE A 446 11.11 1.31 -10.98
N SER A 447 10.79 2.60 -11.12
CA SER A 447 11.35 3.68 -10.28
C SER A 447 10.34 4.28 -9.29
N ASN A 448 9.05 4.00 -9.46
CA ASN A 448 8.01 4.52 -8.57
C ASN A 448 8.10 3.87 -7.17
N PRO A 449 8.30 4.64 -6.08
CA PRO A 449 8.51 4.07 -4.74
C PRO A 449 7.38 3.19 -4.22
N ALA A 450 6.12 3.49 -4.58
CA ALA A 450 4.98 2.68 -4.16
C ALA A 450 4.96 1.32 -4.87
N LEU A 451 5.27 1.31 -6.17
CA LEU A 451 5.39 0.08 -6.96
C LEU A 451 6.61 -0.75 -6.54
N VAL A 452 7.75 -0.12 -6.25
CA VAL A 452 8.94 -0.80 -5.69
C VAL A 452 8.59 -1.52 -4.38
N SER A 453 7.83 -0.87 -3.49
CA SER A 453 7.37 -1.48 -2.24
C SER A 453 6.40 -2.65 -2.46
N ALA A 454 5.49 -2.52 -3.44
CA ALA A 454 4.56 -3.57 -3.81
C ALA A 454 5.30 -4.80 -4.38
N VAL A 455 6.23 -4.59 -5.30
CA VAL A 455 7.06 -5.66 -5.89
C VAL A 455 7.91 -6.37 -4.82
N ALA A 456 8.48 -5.63 -3.87
CA ALA A 456 9.22 -6.21 -2.74
C ALA A 456 8.33 -7.10 -1.86
N SER A 457 7.10 -6.66 -1.61
CA SER A 457 6.11 -7.40 -0.84
C SER A 457 5.66 -8.66 -1.57
N LEU A 458 5.43 -8.58 -2.89
CA LEU A 458 5.11 -9.72 -3.74
C LEU A 458 6.26 -10.72 -3.82
N SER A 459 7.51 -10.25 -3.96
CA SER A 459 8.71 -11.12 -3.96
C SER A 459 8.80 -11.94 -2.66
N SER A 460 8.60 -11.28 -1.52
CA SER A 460 8.58 -11.95 -0.21
C SER A 460 7.41 -12.93 -0.10
N PHE A 461 6.24 -12.54 -0.59
CA PHE A 461 5.05 -13.37 -0.58
C PHE A 461 5.23 -14.64 -1.43
N ILE A 462 5.69 -14.51 -2.67
CA ILE A 462 5.98 -15.64 -3.57
C ILE A 462 6.98 -16.59 -2.91
N CYS A 463 8.03 -16.06 -2.28
CA CYS A 463 8.99 -16.88 -1.53
C CYS A 463 8.29 -17.67 -0.42
N SER A 464 7.36 -17.05 0.31
CA SER A 464 6.64 -17.71 1.40
C SER A 464 5.73 -18.86 0.96
N LEU A 465 5.25 -18.86 -0.29
CA LEU A 465 4.47 -19.97 -0.88
C LEU A 465 5.32 -21.23 -1.03
N GLY A 466 6.65 -21.09 -1.14
CA GLY A 466 7.60 -22.20 -1.22
C GLY A 466 8.13 -22.68 0.15
N ILE A 467 7.70 -22.07 1.25
CA ILE A 467 8.17 -22.41 2.60
C ILE A 467 7.19 -23.41 3.24
N SER A 468 7.72 -24.58 3.61
CA SER A 468 6.97 -25.63 4.31
C SER A 468 6.56 -25.20 5.72
N GLY A 469 5.61 -25.92 6.31
CA GLY A 469 5.21 -25.72 7.71
C GLY A 469 6.35 -25.91 8.73
N GLU A 470 7.46 -26.56 8.35
CA GLU A 470 8.67 -26.73 9.16
C GLU A 470 9.69 -25.59 8.97
N GLY A 471 9.39 -24.60 8.12
CA GLY A 471 10.25 -23.46 7.84
C GLY A 471 11.38 -23.77 6.86
N THR A 472 11.24 -24.81 6.04
CA THR A 472 12.21 -25.20 5.00
C THR A 472 11.65 -24.87 3.61
N CYS A 473 12.52 -24.59 2.64
CA CYS A 473 12.13 -24.29 1.26
C CYS A 473 12.79 -25.29 0.32
N SER A 474 12.14 -25.63 -0.79
CA SER A 474 12.70 -26.53 -1.80
C SER A 474 13.94 -25.91 -2.44
N ASP A 475 14.90 -26.76 -2.84
CA ASP A 475 16.11 -26.27 -3.52
C ASP A 475 15.76 -25.52 -4.81
N ALA A 476 14.73 -25.95 -5.56
CA ALA A 476 14.33 -25.28 -6.80
C ALA A 476 13.89 -23.83 -6.57
N VAL A 477 13.02 -23.59 -5.59
CA VAL A 477 12.56 -22.23 -5.24
C VAL A 477 13.72 -21.41 -4.67
N LEU A 478 14.54 -21.99 -3.79
CA LEU A 478 15.72 -21.31 -3.24
C LEU A 478 16.70 -20.89 -4.33
N GLU A 479 17.01 -21.77 -5.30
CA GLU A 479 17.90 -21.45 -6.41
C GLU A 479 17.33 -20.34 -7.30
N ALA A 480 16.01 -20.27 -7.49
CA ALA A 480 15.39 -19.18 -8.27
C ALA A 480 15.58 -17.81 -7.60
N PHE A 481 15.33 -17.72 -6.29
CA PHE A 481 15.54 -16.48 -5.53
C PHE A 481 17.03 -16.12 -5.39
N VAL A 482 17.91 -17.11 -5.20
CA VAL A 482 19.36 -16.88 -5.21
C VAL A 482 19.84 -16.44 -6.59
N GLY A 483 19.29 -17.02 -7.66
CA GLY A 483 19.57 -16.61 -9.04
C GLY A 483 19.14 -15.17 -9.33
N LEU A 484 17.98 -14.74 -8.83
CA LEU A 484 17.56 -13.34 -8.88
C LEU A 484 18.55 -12.42 -8.15
N PHE A 485 18.98 -12.80 -6.94
CA PHE A 485 20.01 -12.07 -6.21
C PHE A 485 21.33 -11.99 -6.99
N GLU A 486 21.79 -13.10 -7.57
CA GLU A 486 23.04 -13.13 -8.34
C GLU A 486 22.96 -12.27 -9.60
N ARG A 487 21.83 -12.29 -10.32
CA ARG A 487 21.56 -11.37 -11.44
C ARG A 487 21.59 -9.92 -10.98
N PHE A 488 20.98 -9.60 -9.83
CA PHE A 488 21.05 -8.27 -9.25
C PHE A 488 22.49 -7.84 -8.97
N MET A 489 23.34 -8.74 -8.47
CA MET A 489 24.74 -8.44 -8.18
C MET A 489 25.54 -8.15 -9.45
N SER A 490 25.35 -8.94 -10.52
CA SER A 490 26.15 -8.88 -11.75
C SER A 490 25.61 -7.94 -12.84
N GLN A 491 24.35 -7.51 -12.79
CA GLN A 491 23.73 -6.67 -13.83
C GLN A 491 24.52 -5.37 -14.11
N GLU A 492 24.58 -4.96 -15.38
CA GLU A 492 25.21 -3.70 -15.79
C GLU A 492 24.18 -2.58 -16.00
N ASP A 493 23.00 -2.94 -16.54
CA ASP A 493 21.86 -2.07 -16.84
C ASP A 493 21.25 -1.39 -15.60
N GLY A 494 21.31 -2.05 -14.44
CA GLY A 494 20.73 -1.55 -13.20
C GLY A 494 19.21 -1.63 -13.13
N LEU A 495 18.57 -2.44 -13.97
CA LEU A 495 17.11 -2.49 -14.07
C LEU A 495 16.45 -3.33 -12.96
N ILE A 496 17.16 -4.30 -12.39
CA ILE A 496 16.69 -5.07 -11.22
C ILE A 496 16.92 -4.21 -9.96
N GLY A 497 15.83 -3.71 -9.39
CA GLY A 497 15.85 -2.97 -8.12
C GLY A 497 16.32 -3.85 -6.95
N CYS A 498 17.01 -3.25 -5.97
CA CYS A 498 17.53 -4.01 -4.83
C CYS A 498 16.39 -4.58 -3.98
N GLU A 499 15.30 -3.85 -3.80
CA GLU A 499 14.15 -4.27 -3.02
C GLU A 499 13.51 -5.53 -3.58
N LEU A 500 13.36 -5.64 -4.91
CA LEU A 500 12.90 -6.87 -5.56
C LEU A 500 13.84 -8.05 -5.25
N ALA A 501 15.14 -7.82 -5.39
CA ALA A 501 16.15 -8.88 -5.31
C ALA A 501 16.40 -9.41 -3.88
N ILE A 502 16.21 -8.57 -2.86
CA ILE A 502 16.59 -8.92 -1.48
C ILE A 502 15.42 -9.02 -0.51
N ALA A 503 14.21 -8.58 -0.88
CA ALA A 503 13.07 -8.55 0.05
C ALA A 503 12.76 -9.92 0.65
N ALA A 504 12.72 -10.97 -0.17
CA ALA A 504 12.54 -12.34 0.29
C ALA A 504 13.62 -12.77 1.30
N VAL A 505 14.88 -12.41 1.05
CA VAL A 505 16.02 -12.72 1.91
C VAL A 505 15.93 -11.98 3.25
N ILE A 506 15.51 -10.71 3.23
CA ILE A 506 15.32 -9.90 4.44
C ILE A 506 14.13 -10.43 5.26
N LYS A 507 13.05 -10.83 4.59
CA LYS A 507 11.81 -11.26 5.24
C LYS A 507 11.89 -12.67 5.80
N HIS A 508 12.56 -13.59 5.10
CA HIS A 508 12.68 -15.00 5.43
C HIS A 508 14.15 -15.47 5.50
N PRO A 509 15.02 -14.83 6.29
CA PRO A 509 16.46 -15.09 6.27
C PRO A 509 16.85 -16.54 6.64
N GLU A 510 16.01 -17.24 7.42
CA GLU A 510 16.24 -18.64 7.81
C GLU A 510 16.40 -19.59 6.62
N VAL A 511 15.58 -19.44 5.58
CA VAL A 511 15.59 -20.36 4.43
C VAL A 511 16.84 -20.19 3.56
N PHE A 512 17.50 -19.03 3.65
CA PHE A 512 18.70 -18.70 2.89
C PHE A 512 20.01 -19.01 3.63
N VAL A 513 19.98 -19.42 4.91
CA VAL A 513 21.18 -19.79 5.67
C VAL A 513 22.05 -20.86 4.96
N PRO A 514 21.48 -21.92 4.35
CA PRO A 514 22.26 -22.88 3.56
C PRO A 514 23.03 -22.25 2.38
N ARG A 515 22.55 -21.11 1.86
CA ARG A 515 23.16 -20.36 0.75
C ARG A 515 23.95 -19.12 1.21
N SER A 516 24.18 -18.97 2.51
CA SER A 516 24.93 -17.85 3.12
C SER A 516 26.30 -17.56 2.50
N LYS A 517 26.99 -18.56 1.93
CA LYS A 517 28.27 -18.38 1.23
C LYS A 517 28.14 -17.51 -0.02
N THR A 518 27.02 -17.57 -0.73
CA THR A 518 26.77 -16.75 -1.92
C THR A 518 26.76 -15.27 -1.55
N PHE A 519 26.01 -14.92 -0.51
CA PHE A 519 25.95 -13.55 0.04
C PHE A 519 27.30 -13.08 0.59
N LEU A 520 28.05 -13.97 1.26
CA LEU A 520 29.39 -13.66 1.73
C LEU A 520 30.34 -13.31 0.57
N LYS A 521 30.39 -14.13 -0.47
CA LYS A 521 31.22 -13.87 -1.66
C LYS A 521 30.81 -12.56 -2.33
N ALA A 522 29.51 -12.35 -2.51
CA ALA A 522 28.97 -11.15 -3.13
C ALA A 522 29.28 -9.87 -2.34
N GLY A 523 29.19 -9.90 -1.01
CA GLY A 523 29.45 -8.73 -0.15
C GLY A 523 30.91 -8.25 -0.18
N PHE A 524 31.86 -9.16 -0.35
CA PHE A 524 33.29 -8.87 -0.34
C PHE A 524 33.96 -8.93 -1.72
N ASN A 525 33.20 -9.13 -2.80
CA ASN A 525 33.72 -9.02 -4.16
C ASN A 525 33.98 -7.54 -4.53
N SER A 526 35.22 -7.19 -4.84
CA SER A 526 35.61 -5.83 -5.25
C SER A 526 34.99 -5.37 -6.57
N ASP A 527 34.64 -6.31 -7.44
CA ASP A 527 34.15 -6.04 -8.80
C ASP A 527 32.69 -5.54 -8.79
N TYR A 528 31.97 -5.81 -7.70
CA TYR A 528 30.59 -5.37 -7.55
C TYR A 528 30.49 -3.94 -7.01
N ARG A 529 29.47 -3.22 -7.50
CA ARG A 529 29.16 -1.86 -7.03
C ARG A 529 28.95 -1.85 -5.51
N ILE A 530 29.48 -0.82 -4.84
CA ILE A 530 29.52 -0.74 -3.37
C ILE A 530 28.15 -0.84 -2.70
N PHE A 531 27.09 -0.30 -3.31
CA PHE A 531 25.75 -0.38 -2.72
C PHE A 531 25.22 -1.82 -2.74
N ARG A 532 25.44 -2.58 -3.84
CA ARG A 532 25.04 -4.00 -3.93
C ARG A 532 25.79 -4.87 -2.92
N ARG A 533 27.10 -4.61 -2.76
CA ARG A 533 27.92 -5.22 -1.72
C ARG A 533 27.37 -4.93 -0.32
N THR A 534 26.90 -3.70 -0.09
CA THR A 534 26.29 -3.30 1.18
C THR A 534 25.03 -4.13 1.46
N GLU A 535 24.14 -4.29 0.47
CA GLU A 535 22.93 -5.11 0.62
C GLU A 535 23.24 -6.59 0.86
N ALA A 536 24.22 -7.15 0.15
CA ALA A 536 24.66 -8.53 0.36
C ALA A 536 25.17 -8.78 1.78
N VAL A 537 25.98 -7.86 2.32
CA VAL A 537 26.47 -7.91 3.70
C VAL A 537 25.33 -7.80 4.71
N LEU A 538 24.33 -6.95 4.45
CA LEU A 538 23.17 -6.78 5.33
C LEU A 538 22.27 -8.03 5.33
N CYS A 539 22.03 -8.64 4.17
CA CYS A 539 21.32 -9.91 4.05
C CYS A 539 22.01 -11.00 4.89
N LEU A 540 23.33 -11.13 4.74
CA LEU A 540 24.13 -12.07 5.53
C LEU A 540 24.07 -11.74 7.03
N ALA A 541 24.08 -10.46 7.41
CA ALA A 541 23.95 -10.06 8.81
C ALA A 541 22.59 -10.44 9.41
N GLY A 542 21.52 -10.44 8.60
CA GLY A 542 20.20 -10.96 8.97
C GLY A 542 20.21 -12.46 9.24
N MET A 543 20.83 -13.23 8.34
CA MET A 543 21.04 -14.68 8.50
C MET A 543 21.83 -15.03 9.75
N MET A 544 22.83 -14.21 10.10
CA MET A 544 23.69 -14.41 11.27
C MET A 544 23.05 -13.93 12.58
N SER A 545 21.85 -13.34 12.55
CA SER A 545 21.20 -12.84 13.76
C SER A 545 20.84 -13.96 14.74
N LYS A 546 20.83 -13.63 16.04
CA LYS A 546 20.52 -14.59 17.12
C LYS A 546 19.15 -15.28 16.95
N SER A 547 18.15 -14.56 16.44
CA SER A 547 16.80 -15.13 16.20
C SER A 547 16.80 -16.18 15.09
N VAL A 548 17.66 -16.02 14.07
CA VAL A 548 17.76 -16.95 12.94
C VAL A 548 18.66 -18.13 13.30
N GLN A 549 19.85 -17.85 13.86
CA GLN A 549 20.80 -18.88 14.26
C GLN A 549 20.28 -19.82 15.37
N GLY A 550 19.29 -19.37 16.15
CA GLY A 550 18.56 -20.23 17.09
C GLY A 550 17.63 -21.25 16.42
N LYS A 551 17.22 -21.03 15.16
CA LYS A 551 16.39 -21.96 14.37
C LYS A 551 17.24 -22.85 13.46
N ILE A 552 18.21 -22.26 12.78
CA ILE A 552 19.07 -22.94 11.81
C ILE A 552 20.52 -22.48 11.95
N SER A 553 21.42 -23.43 12.22
CA SER A 553 22.83 -23.14 12.43
C SER A 553 23.56 -22.95 11.10
N VAL A 554 24.36 -21.89 11.00
CA VAL A 554 25.21 -21.67 9.83
C VAL A 554 26.40 -22.62 9.81
N GLU A 555 26.90 -22.92 8.61
CA GLU A 555 28.13 -23.69 8.48
C GLU A 555 29.36 -23.00 9.09
N LYS A 556 30.21 -23.79 9.75
CA LYS A 556 31.53 -23.38 10.25
C LYS A 556 32.39 -22.69 9.19
N SER A 557 32.28 -23.13 7.93
CA SER A 557 33.03 -22.58 6.80
C SER A 557 32.63 -21.13 6.49
N THR A 558 31.34 -20.80 6.62
CA THR A 558 30.83 -19.43 6.49
C THR A 558 31.31 -18.54 7.63
N VAL A 559 31.27 -19.01 8.88
CA VAL A 559 31.80 -18.25 10.05
C VAL A 559 33.28 -17.91 9.85
N LYS A 560 34.08 -18.89 9.41
CA LYS A 560 35.48 -18.66 9.05
C LYS A 560 35.63 -17.62 7.94
N GLY A 561 34.77 -17.67 6.92
CA GLY A 561 34.79 -16.74 5.80
C GLY A 561 34.42 -15.30 6.22
N VAL A 562 33.41 -15.13 7.06
CA VAL A 562 33.03 -13.84 7.66
C VAL A 562 34.22 -13.27 8.44
N ALA A 563 34.79 -14.06 9.36
CA ALA A 563 35.92 -13.63 10.19
C ALA A 563 37.09 -13.11 9.35
N LYS A 564 37.50 -13.87 8.33
CA LYS A 564 38.60 -13.49 7.44
C LYS A 564 38.31 -12.24 6.61
N SER A 565 37.15 -12.21 5.94
CA SER A 565 36.81 -11.12 5.01
C SER A 565 36.63 -9.79 5.76
N CYS A 566 36.04 -9.84 6.96
CA CYS A 566 35.93 -8.67 7.83
C CYS A 566 37.31 -8.22 8.34
N THR A 567 38.19 -9.12 8.79
CA THR A 567 39.54 -8.73 9.23
C THR A 567 40.36 -8.11 8.11
N GLU A 568 40.29 -8.66 6.89
CA GLU A 568 40.94 -8.11 5.71
C GLU A 568 40.41 -6.70 5.41
N TYR A 569 39.09 -6.54 5.30
CA TYR A 569 38.47 -5.25 5.05
C TYR A 569 38.81 -4.19 6.12
N LEU A 570 38.82 -4.56 7.41
CA LEU A 570 39.15 -3.65 8.50
C LEU A 570 40.63 -3.24 8.47
N ARG A 571 41.53 -4.15 8.09
CA ARG A 571 42.95 -3.84 7.88
C ARG A 571 43.13 -2.86 6.72
N ASP A 572 42.47 -3.12 5.59
CA ASP A 572 42.56 -2.26 4.41
C ASP A 572 41.97 -0.87 4.68
N SER A 573 40.89 -0.81 5.46
CA SER A 573 40.30 0.46 5.90
C SER A 573 41.25 1.31 6.75
N ILE A 574 42.11 0.68 7.55
CA ILE A 574 43.15 1.37 8.34
C ILE A 574 44.31 1.80 7.43
N ALA A 575 44.67 0.99 6.43
CA ALA A 575 45.70 1.35 5.45
C ALA A 575 45.27 2.51 4.55
N GLU A 576 43.99 2.60 4.20
CA GLU A 576 43.41 3.65 3.34
C GLU A 576 42.15 4.30 3.96
N PRO A 577 42.32 5.17 4.98
CA PRO A 577 41.20 5.77 5.73
C PRO A 577 40.27 6.64 4.87
N ASP A 578 40.83 7.31 3.86
CA ASP A 578 40.09 8.20 2.98
C ASP A 578 39.20 7.43 2.00
N GLY A 579 39.56 6.20 1.64
CA GLY A 579 38.78 5.29 0.80
C GLY A 579 37.55 4.69 1.48
N VAL A 580 37.48 4.75 2.82
CA VAL A 580 36.40 4.09 3.60
C VAL A 580 35.03 4.64 3.23
N LYS A 581 34.13 3.75 2.80
CA LYS A 581 32.72 4.06 2.51
C LYS A 581 31.88 3.84 3.78
N PRO A 582 31.26 4.90 4.37
CA PRO A 582 30.66 4.82 5.70
C PRO A 582 29.58 3.76 5.87
N ARG A 583 28.66 3.65 4.92
CA ARG A 583 27.55 2.68 4.97
C ARG A 583 28.06 1.24 4.90
N PHE A 584 28.97 0.95 3.97
CA PHE A 584 29.55 -0.38 3.84
C PHE A 584 30.33 -0.79 5.10
N PHE A 585 31.13 0.14 5.66
CA PHE A 585 31.85 -0.10 6.92
C PHE A 585 30.90 -0.43 8.08
N ALA A 586 29.80 0.34 8.21
CA ALA A 586 28.78 0.07 9.21
C ALA A 586 28.10 -1.29 9.02
N SER A 587 27.81 -1.69 7.78
CA SER A 587 27.26 -3.01 7.46
C SER A 587 28.24 -4.15 7.79
N VAL A 588 29.54 -3.97 7.57
CA VAL A 588 30.56 -4.96 7.97
C VAL A 588 30.61 -5.11 9.49
N LEU A 589 30.55 -4.01 10.25
CA LEU A 589 30.45 -4.08 11.71
C LEU A 589 29.13 -4.71 12.17
N LYS A 590 28.02 -4.46 11.48
CA LYS A 590 26.73 -5.09 11.76
C LYS A 590 26.81 -6.60 11.56
N LEU A 591 27.41 -7.07 10.46
CA LEU A 591 27.64 -8.49 10.19
C LEU A 591 28.48 -9.14 11.29
N LEU A 592 29.59 -8.51 11.70
CA LEU A 592 30.42 -9.02 12.80
C LEU A 592 29.65 -9.10 14.11
N LEU A 593 28.89 -8.06 14.47
CA LEU A 593 28.10 -8.04 15.70
C LEU A 593 27.00 -9.12 15.68
N SER A 594 26.27 -9.25 14.58
CA SER A 594 25.28 -10.31 14.39
C SER A 594 25.94 -11.68 14.54
N THR A 595 27.07 -11.91 13.87
CA THR A 595 27.79 -13.18 13.92
C THR A 595 28.28 -13.51 15.33
N ALA A 596 28.95 -12.56 16.01
CA ALA A 596 29.48 -12.77 17.35
C ALA A 596 28.40 -13.05 18.41
N SER A 597 27.24 -12.38 18.29
CA SER A 597 26.14 -12.55 19.24
C SER A 597 25.14 -13.64 18.87
N GLY A 598 25.15 -14.10 17.62
CA GLY A 598 24.14 -15.00 17.07
C GLY A 598 24.59 -16.46 16.94
N ILE A 599 25.85 -16.72 16.59
CA ILE A 599 26.33 -18.11 16.39
C ILE A 599 26.34 -18.91 17.70
N SER A 600 26.25 -20.23 17.60
CA SER A 600 26.35 -21.13 18.75
C SER A 600 27.71 -21.07 19.42
N GLU A 601 27.76 -21.44 20.71
CA GLU A 601 29.01 -21.49 21.49
C GLU A 601 30.07 -22.40 20.85
N GLU A 602 29.65 -23.44 20.11
CA GLU A 602 30.55 -24.35 19.39
C GLU A 602 31.28 -23.68 18.21
N LEU A 603 30.68 -22.65 17.62
CA LEU A 603 31.24 -21.92 16.48
C LEU A 603 32.08 -20.72 16.90
N LYS A 604 31.90 -20.20 18.12
CA LYS A 604 32.70 -19.07 18.65
C LYS A 604 34.21 -19.27 18.59
N PRO A 605 34.79 -20.44 18.92
CA PRO A 605 36.23 -20.67 18.75
C PRO A 605 36.71 -20.50 17.29
N THR A 606 35.84 -20.75 16.32
CA THR A 606 36.17 -20.55 14.90
C THR A 606 36.22 -19.07 14.55
N LEU A 607 35.26 -18.29 15.05
CA LEU A 607 35.24 -16.83 14.91
C LEU A 607 36.46 -16.21 15.57
N GLN A 608 36.72 -16.53 16.85
CA GLN A 608 37.85 -16.03 17.63
C GLN A 608 39.21 -16.35 16.98
N LYS A 609 39.37 -17.55 16.41
CA LYS A 609 40.62 -17.95 15.75
C LYS A 609 40.94 -17.14 14.50
N HIS A 610 39.94 -16.64 13.79
CA HIS A 610 40.11 -16.03 12.47
C HIS A 610 39.84 -14.54 12.43
N LEU A 611 39.15 -13.98 13.43
CA LEU A 611 38.88 -12.57 13.56
C LEU A 611 40.03 -11.89 14.32
N SER A 612 40.73 -10.97 13.65
CA SER A 612 41.62 -10.00 14.29
C SER A 612 41.03 -8.61 14.21
N LEU A 613 40.93 -7.95 15.37
CA LEU A 613 40.55 -6.55 15.54
C LEU A 613 41.75 -5.65 15.89
N GLU A 614 42.94 -6.24 16.05
CA GLU A 614 44.21 -5.54 16.34
C GLU A 614 44.49 -4.36 15.40
N PRO A 615 44.22 -4.46 14.07
CA PRO A 615 44.47 -3.34 13.15
C PRO A 615 43.75 -2.04 13.56
N ILE A 616 42.61 -2.15 14.22
CA ILE A 616 41.83 -1.00 14.67
C ILE A 616 42.31 -0.50 16.04
N THR A 617 42.61 -1.42 16.95
CA THR A 617 42.94 -1.09 18.35
C THR A 617 44.36 -0.54 18.51
N GLU A 618 45.28 -0.85 17.59
CA GLU A 618 46.69 -0.44 17.69
C GLU A 618 46.99 0.92 17.02
N ASN A 619 46.11 1.41 16.14
CA ASN A 619 46.33 2.65 15.38
C ASN A 619 45.31 3.75 15.75
N GLU A 620 45.41 4.24 16.99
CA GLU A 620 44.45 5.16 17.61
C GLU A 620 44.22 6.45 16.79
N ALA A 621 45.27 7.03 16.22
CA ALA A 621 45.17 8.25 15.41
C ALA A 621 44.36 8.03 14.12
N THR A 622 44.60 6.90 13.45
CA THR A 622 43.90 6.54 12.20
C THR A 622 42.46 6.12 12.49
N TRP A 623 42.24 5.35 13.56
CA TRP A 623 40.92 4.98 14.02
C TRP A 623 40.06 6.19 14.42
N ASN A 624 40.64 7.21 15.05
CA ASN A 624 39.94 8.46 15.36
C ASN A 624 39.45 9.19 14.10
N THR A 625 40.15 9.05 12.98
CA THR A 625 39.76 9.61 11.69
C THR A 625 38.61 8.82 11.07
N ILE A 626 38.74 7.50 11.02
CA ILE A 626 37.71 6.59 10.46
C ILE A 626 36.43 6.67 11.30
N SER A 627 36.53 6.59 12.62
CA SER A 627 35.37 6.60 13.53
C SER A 627 34.52 7.85 13.37
N LYS A 628 35.13 9.04 13.24
CA LYS A 628 34.40 10.28 12.92
C LYS A 628 33.60 10.18 11.63
N LYS A 629 34.18 9.57 10.59
CA LYS A 629 33.55 9.40 9.27
C LYS A 629 32.40 8.39 9.28
N VAL A 630 32.51 7.31 10.06
CA VAL A 630 31.55 6.19 10.01
C VAL A 630 30.52 6.19 11.14
N ASN A 631 30.69 7.02 12.18
CA ASN A 631 29.82 7.01 13.36
C ASN A 631 28.33 7.24 13.04
N ALA A 632 28.00 8.16 12.13
CA ALA A 632 26.60 8.39 11.73
C ALA A 632 25.98 7.15 11.08
N ALA A 633 26.70 6.51 10.16
CA ALA A 633 26.25 5.28 9.50
C ALA A 633 26.15 4.10 10.49
N CYS A 634 27.08 3.99 11.45
CA CYS A 634 27.01 2.99 12.52
C CYS A 634 25.81 3.22 13.43
N GLN A 635 25.50 4.47 13.78
CA GLN A 635 24.33 4.79 14.59
C GLN A 635 23.03 4.40 13.87
N GLN A 636 22.94 4.65 12.56
CA GLN A 636 21.79 4.26 11.74
C GLN A 636 21.66 2.74 11.59
N THR A 637 22.76 2.03 11.34
CA THR A 637 22.74 0.60 10.97
C THR A 637 22.79 -0.34 12.18
N CYS A 638 23.58 0.04 13.20
CA CYS A 638 23.85 -0.76 14.39
C CYS A 638 23.17 -0.23 15.66
N GLY A 639 22.60 0.98 15.61
CA GLY A 639 22.02 1.64 16.79
C GLY A 639 23.06 2.19 17.78
N LYS A 640 24.36 2.13 17.44
CA LYS A 640 25.48 2.49 18.31
C LYS A 640 26.63 3.10 17.50
N SER A 641 27.48 3.89 18.14
CA SER A 641 28.73 4.39 17.54
C SER A 641 29.70 3.25 17.21
N ALA A 642 30.62 3.48 16.28
CA ALA A 642 31.55 2.46 15.79
C ALA A 642 32.38 1.82 16.92
N ALA A 643 32.89 2.65 17.85
CA ALA A 643 33.63 2.19 19.02
C ALA A 643 32.78 1.26 19.91
N ARG A 644 31.54 1.66 20.23
CA ARG A 644 30.62 0.84 21.05
C ARG A 644 30.21 -0.47 20.36
N VAL A 645 30.19 -0.51 19.03
CA VAL A 645 29.96 -1.75 18.29
C VAL A 645 31.16 -2.68 18.41
N LEU A 646 32.38 -2.17 18.26
CA LEU A 646 33.61 -2.95 18.45
C LEU A 646 33.73 -3.52 19.87
N ASP A 647 33.45 -2.70 20.90
CA ASP A 647 33.44 -3.17 22.29
C ASP A 647 32.43 -4.32 22.47
N ALA A 648 31.24 -4.20 21.88
CA ALA A 648 30.22 -5.24 21.94
C ALA A 648 30.64 -6.52 21.20
N ILE A 649 31.36 -6.40 20.08
CA ILE A 649 31.92 -7.55 19.35
C ILE A 649 32.98 -8.23 20.22
N GLN A 650 33.93 -7.47 20.79
CA GLN A 650 34.97 -8.02 21.66
C GLN A 650 34.37 -8.77 22.85
N ASN A 651 33.39 -8.16 23.54
CA ASN A 651 32.72 -8.79 24.67
C ASN A 651 31.87 -10.02 24.31
N ALA A 652 31.47 -10.18 23.05
CA ALA A 652 30.70 -11.34 22.59
C ALA A 652 31.59 -12.50 22.10
N VAL A 653 32.83 -12.19 21.70
CA VAL A 653 33.82 -13.17 21.21
C VAL A 653 34.73 -13.68 22.34
N LEU A 654 34.98 -12.87 23.36
CA LEU A 654 35.61 -13.25 24.64
C LEU A 654 34.63 -14.03 25.52
#